data_AF-A0AAN7XM63-F1
#
_entry.id   AF-A0AAN7XM63-F1
#
_cell.length_a   1.000
_cell.length_b   1.000
_cell.length_c   1.000
_cell.angle_alpha   90.00
_cell.angle_beta   90.00
_cell.angle_gamma   90.00
#
_symmetry.space_group_name_H-M   'P 1'
#
loop_
_entity.id
_entity.type
_entity.pdbx_description
1 polymer ?
#
loop_
_entity_poly.entity_id
_entity_poly.type
_entity_poly.pdbx_seq_one_letter_code
_entity_poly.pdbx_strand_id
1 'polypeptide(L)'
;MSQVLDIERYDLEIKRNSSSHHTEQCGEERLIVRRGQPFNITLHLKPGSTEFKPGEESFTLIVETGPLPRKESDTRVTFGLSDSPADNEWSASATYDPSGNTVSVSISSSPNAPIGLYSLTLDQDGQKTSLGEFTLLFNAWCPRDAVYMRSETKRQEYVLAQYGLIYRGTHERIKGKPWNFGQFEPGILDICLKILDENPKFISDADKDCCARRNPIYVTRVLSAMINSNNDGGVLVGEWHDFSGGVHPGNWIGSGDILHQWTESGPVHFGQCWVFAALACTVSRALGIPCRVVTNFGSAHDTDANLIIENLYDEDGESISNGDSLWNFHVWVDSWMTRPDLGTDFDGWQTSDPTPQEKSDGVYCCGPSSLKAIREGELTKKYDAPFIFAEVNADIVDLMRLSDGKFVQFSGSTKSVGQFISTKAVGSNERHDITHQYKYPEGSKEERQVYEKAQHHNKLLQLGKEPGLHLKIKLADNMIVGSDFEVQAVITNNCMYTRICTFLFFAKAVGYNGKLGDSCGFTSDKVEVPSGGEKRMSLKLEYKRYGSAITSDRLIQVSAITIDKQIINYHKAEKTIVLDEPEIQIKLLGEATVRQSVTAELTLLNPLPEPMKDCSFTVEGIGLTDGKPITARIEAVGPKQEAKASFDFIPTSVGTSVLLVNFDSDKLKNIMSSINVVVKQSASTEVNTV
;
A
#
# COMPACT_ATOMS: atom_id res chain seq x y z
N MET A 1 2.97 -54.34 -22.07
CA MET A 1 1.86 -53.44 -21.69
C MET A 1 2.17 -53.03 -20.28
N SER A 2 2.30 -51.72 -20.01
CA SER A 2 2.49 -51.27 -18.63
C SER A 2 1.24 -51.66 -17.84
N GLN A 3 1.42 -52.10 -16.59
CA GLN A 3 0.30 -52.55 -15.78
C GLN A 3 -0.41 -51.31 -15.24
N VAL A 4 -1.69 -51.16 -15.56
CA VAL A 4 -2.49 -50.00 -15.12
C VAL A 4 -2.78 -50.16 -13.63
N LEU A 5 -2.34 -49.19 -12.82
CA LEU A 5 -2.72 -49.06 -11.42
C LEU A 5 -4.23 -48.87 -11.29
N ASP A 6 -4.90 -49.76 -10.55
CA ASP A 6 -6.31 -49.62 -10.26
C ASP A 6 -6.50 -48.71 -9.03
N ILE A 7 -6.69 -47.41 -9.30
CA ILE A 7 -6.83 -46.35 -8.29
C ILE A 7 -8.27 -46.36 -7.74
N GLU A 8 -8.42 -46.59 -6.45
CA GLU A 8 -9.71 -46.54 -5.73
C GLU A 8 -10.11 -45.11 -5.39
N ARG A 9 -9.17 -44.36 -4.80
CA ARG A 9 -9.33 -42.95 -4.40
C ARG A 9 -7.97 -42.28 -4.32
N TYR A 10 -7.98 -40.95 -4.22
CA TYR A 10 -6.78 -40.15 -4.03
C TYR A 10 -6.96 -39.15 -2.89
N ASP A 11 -5.85 -38.70 -2.32
CA ASP A 11 -5.78 -37.62 -1.33
C ASP A 11 -4.76 -36.57 -1.82
N LEU A 12 -5.15 -35.30 -1.80
CA LEU A 12 -4.28 -34.18 -2.16
C LEU A 12 -3.40 -33.71 -1.00
N GLU A 13 -3.46 -34.37 0.16
CA GLU A 13 -2.64 -34.12 1.35
C GLU A 13 -2.69 -32.64 1.78
N ILE A 14 -3.87 -32.01 1.66
CA ILE A 14 -4.05 -30.55 1.72
C ILE A 14 -3.39 -29.98 2.97
N LYS A 15 -3.70 -30.52 4.15
CA LYS A 15 -3.15 -30.01 5.41
C LYS A 15 -1.63 -30.04 5.48
N ARG A 16 -1.02 -31.14 5.04
CA ARG A 16 0.44 -31.33 5.05
C ARG A 16 1.11 -30.40 4.06
N ASN A 17 0.56 -30.30 2.85
CA ASN A 17 1.08 -29.42 1.81
C ASN A 17 0.90 -27.95 2.17
N SER A 18 -0.26 -27.54 2.70
CA SER A 18 -0.49 -26.15 3.08
C SER A 18 0.49 -25.67 4.13
N SER A 19 0.80 -26.51 5.13
CA SER A 19 1.81 -26.19 6.15
C SER A 19 3.22 -26.07 5.58
N SER A 20 3.63 -26.93 4.64
CA SER A 20 4.96 -26.85 4.03
C SER A 20 5.09 -25.70 3.02
N HIS A 21 3.99 -25.28 2.41
CA HIS A 21 3.94 -24.20 1.43
C HIS A 21 3.57 -22.83 2.00
N HIS A 22 3.36 -22.71 3.31
CA HIS A 22 2.97 -21.45 3.96
C HIS A 22 1.66 -20.89 3.37
N THR A 23 0.65 -21.77 3.27
CA THR A 23 -0.69 -21.49 2.72
C THR A 23 -1.80 -22.00 3.64
N GLU A 24 -1.48 -22.45 4.85
CA GLU A 24 -2.43 -22.92 5.86
C GLU A 24 -3.46 -21.86 6.30
N GLN A 25 -3.09 -20.57 6.17
CA GLN A 25 -3.98 -19.45 6.50
C GLN A 25 -5.11 -19.29 5.48
N CYS A 26 -4.99 -19.84 4.27
CA CYS A 26 -6.02 -19.81 3.23
C CYS A 26 -7.16 -20.84 3.45
N GLY A 27 -7.08 -21.64 4.53
CA GLY A 27 -8.00 -22.73 4.81
C GLY A 27 -7.54 -24.10 4.28
N GLU A 28 -8.31 -25.14 4.63
CA GLU A 28 -8.00 -26.55 4.31
C GLU A 28 -9.01 -27.17 3.29
N GLU A 29 -9.80 -26.34 2.60
CA GLU A 29 -10.85 -26.81 1.67
C GLU A 29 -10.32 -27.22 0.27
N ARG A 30 -9.18 -26.65 -0.14
CA ARG A 30 -8.56 -26.88 -1.45
C ARG A 30 -7.04 -26.83 -1.37
N LEU A 31 -6.37 -27.50 -2.30
CA LEU A 31 -4.90 -27.51 -2.36
C LEU A 31 -4.38 -26.17 -2.93
N ILE A 32 -3.61 -25.45 -2.13
CA ILE A 32 -2.93 -24.21 -2.53
C ILE A 32 -1.45 -24.40 -2.26
N VAL A 33 -0.63 -24.31 -3.30
CA VAL A 33 0.81 -24.56 -3.25
C VAL A 33 1.57 -23.44 -3.94
N ARG A 34 2.88 -23.38 -3.70
CA ARG A 34 3.77 -22.37 -4.27
C ARG A 34 4.73 -23.02 -5.25
N ARG A 35 4.97 -22.36 -6.39
CA ARG A 35 5.77 -22.91 -7.48
C ARG A 35 7.22 -23.20 -7.09
N GLY A 36 7.88 -24.13 -7.79
CA GLY A 36 9.28 -24.47 -7.54
C GLY A 36 9.54 -25.20 -6.21
N GLN A 37 8.49 -25.70 -5.55
CA GLN A 37 8.57 -26.49 -4.32
C GLN A 37 7.70 -27.76 -4.48
N PRO A 38 8.18 -28.93 -4.03
CA PRO A 38 7.41 -30.17 -4.12
C PRO A 38 6.22 -30.23 -3.17
N PHE A 39 5.10 -30.77 -3.66
CA PHE A 39 3.91 -31.14 -2.88
C PHE A 39 3.57 -32.61 -3.10
N ASN A 40 2.88 -33.24 -2.14
CA ASN A 40 2.60 -34.66 -2.19
C ASN A 40 1.13 -34.95 -2.46
N ILE A 41 0.84 -36.05 -3.16
CA ILE A 41 -0.49 -36.64 -3.23
C ILE A 41 -0.39 -38.14 -2.92
N THR A 42 -1.47 -38.71 -2.41
CA THR A 42 -1.54 -40.14 -2.08
C THR A 42 -2.57 -40.83 -2.96
N LEU A 43 -2.16 -41.86 -3.69
CA LEU A 43 -3.05 -42.72 -4.47
C LEU A 43 -3.32 -44.00 -3.67
N HIS A 44 -4.59 -44.28 -3.39
CA HIS A 44 -5.01 -45.54 -2.77
C HIS A 44 -5.39 -46.54 -3.86
N LEU A 45 -4.68 -47.68 -3.89
CA LEU A 45 -4.93 -48.73 -4.88
C LEU A 45 -6.02 -49.68 -4.36
N LYS A 46 -6.81 -50.25 -5.27
CA LYS A 46 -7.82 -51.25 -4.89
C LYS A 46 -7.17 -52.48 -4.23
N PRO A 47 -7.86 -53.14 -3.28
CA PRO A 47 -7.39 -54.42 -2.74
C PRO A 47 -7.23 -55.48 -3.86
N GLY A 48 -6.06 -56.11 -3.93
CA GLY A 48 -5.75 -57.12 -4.96
C GLY A 48 -5.16 -56.56 -6.27
N SER A 49 -4.93 -55.25 -6.34
CA SER A 49 -4.08 -54.63 -7.38
C SER A 49 -2.68 -55.21 -7.36
N THR A 50 -1.99 -55.17 -8.49
CA THR A 50 -0.54 -55.43 -8.51
C THR A 50 0.21 -54.36 -7.74
N GLU A 51 1.23 -54.80 -7.00
CA GLU A 51 2.10 -53.91 -6.23
C GLU A 51 2.77 -52.90 -7.16
N PHE A 52 2.69 -51.60 -6.83
CA PHE A 52 3.40 -50.58 -7.59
C PHE A 52 4.89 -50.78 -7.42
N LYS A 53 5.58 -50.97 -8.55
CA LYS A 53 7.04 -51.12 -8.57
C LYS A 53 7.68 -49.87 -9.17
N PRO A 54 8.31 -49.02 -8.33
CA PRO A 54 9.04 -47.86 -8.81
C PRO A 54 10.07 -48.26 -9.89
N GLY A 55 10.06 -47.55 -11.02
CA GLY A 55 10.96 -47.79 -12.14
C GLY A 55 10.52 -48.87 -13.15
N GLU A 56 9.62 -49.78 -12.78
CA GLU A 56 9.01 -50.76 -13.71
C GLU A 56 7.66 -50.26 -14.24
N GLU A 57 6.86 -49.65 -13.36
CA GLU A 57 5.57 -49.06 -13.69
C GLU A 57 5.71 -47.53 -13.81
N SER A 58 5.08 -46.96 -14.83
CA SER A 58 5.07 -45.50 -15.02
C SER A 58 3.69 -45.02 -15.43
N PHE A 59 3.34 -43.84 -14.94
CA PHE A 59 2.23 -43.05 -15.42
C PHE A 59 2.73 -41.64 -15.72
N THR A 60 1.94 -40.90 -16.48
CA THR A 60 2.22 -39.49 -16.75
C THR A 60 1.22 -38.62 -16.03
N LEU A 61 1.67 -37.48 -15.55
CA LEU A 61 0.83 -36.43 -14.99
C LEU A 61 0.70 -35.32 -16.04
N ILE A 62 -0.50 -34.78 -16.13
CA ILE A 62 -0.86 -33.67 -17.00
C ILE A 62 -1.40 -32.56 -16.09
N VAL A 63 -0.78 -31.39 -16.15
CA VAL A 63 -1.24 -30.18 -15.46
C VAL A 63 -1.64 -29.14 -16.50
N GLU A 64 -2.79 -28.51 -16.31
CA GLU A 64 -3.37 -27.53 -17.24
C GLU A 64 -3.89 -26.30 -16.48
N THR A 65 -3.57 -25.10 -16.95
CA THR A 65 -4.08 -23.82 -16.42
C THR A 65 -4.59 -22.92 -17.56
N GLY A 66 -5.52 -22.03 -17.23
CA GLY A 66 -6.17 -21.12 -18.17
C GLY A 66 -7.24 -21.80 -19.05
N PRO A 67 -8.02 -21.02 -19.79
CA PRO A 67 -9.15 -21.53 -20.59
C PRO A 67 -8.71 -22.23 -21.88
N LEU A 68 -7.48 -22.00 -22.34
CA LEU A 68 -6.92 -22.59 -23.56
C LEU A 68 -5.51 -23.16 -23.31
N PRO A 69 -5.36 -24.26 -22.54
CA PRO A 69 -4.06 -24.81 -22.18
C PRO A 69 -3.27 -25.32 -23.39
N ARG A 70 -2.01 -24.90 -23.52
CA ARG A 70 -1.10 -25.25 -24.62
C ARG A 70 0.29 -25.63 -24.12
N LYS A 71 0.92 -26.57 -24.83
CA LYS A 71 2.28 -27.01 -24.49
C LYS A 71 3.30 -25.93 -24.79
N GLU A 72 3.10 -25.18 -25.87
CA GLU A 72 3.99 -24.12 -26.35
C GLU A 72 4.00 -22.91 -25.40
N SER A 73 2.93 -22.75 -24.62
CA SER A 73 2.74 -21.67 -23.64
C SER A 73 3.13 -22.07 -22.20
N ASP A 74 3.58 -23.32 -21.99
CA ASP A 74 3.64 -24.05 -20.71
C ASP A 74 2.38 -23.90 -19.82
N THR A 75 1.23 -23.58 -20.42
CA THR A 75 -0.08 -23.60 -19.74
C THR A 75 -0.64 -25.03 -19.70
N ARG A 76 -0.04 -25.96 -20.45
CA ARG A 76 -0.22 -27.41 -20.35
C ARG A 76 1.14 -28.11 -20.30
N VAL A 77 1.39 -28.90 -19.26
CA VAL A 77 2.63 -29.67 -19.12
C VAL A 77 2.31 -31.14 -18.88
N THR A 78 3.06 -32.03 -19.54
CA THR A 78 2.96 -33.49 -19.35
C THR A 78 4.32 -34.02 -18.93
N PHE A 79 4.39 -34.72 -17.81
CA PHE A 79 5.64 -35.22 -17.23
C PHE A 79 5.43 -36.59 -16.59
N GLY A 80 6.45 -37.46 -16.70
CA GLY A 80 6.44 -38.79 -16.11
C GLY A 80 7.12 -38.83 -14.74
N LEU A 81 7.16 -40.03 -14.16
CA LEU A 81 7.96 -40.30 -12.97
C LEU A 81 9.46 -40.29 -13.29
N SER A 82 10.26 -39.71 -12.39
CA SER A 82 11.71 -39.65 -12.47
C SER A 82 12.35 -39.92 -11.10
N ASP A 83 13.40 -40.73 -11.09
CA ASP A 83 14.24 -40.97 -9.90
C ASP A 83 15.20 -39.80 -9.62
N SER A 84 15.42 -38.93 -10.60
CA SER A 84 16.26 -37.73 -10.53
C SER A 84 15.48 -36.50 -11.01
N PRO A 85 14.50 -36.00 -10.21
CA PRO A 85 13.68 -34.86 -10.58
C PRO A 85 14.55 -33.62 -10.85
N ALA A 86 14.32 -32.98 -11.99
CA ALA A 86 14.99 -31.75 -12.35
C ALA A 86 14.40 -30.59 -11.55
N ASP A 87 15.28 -29.86 -10.87
CA ASP A 87 14.96 -28.77 -9.96
C ASP A 87 14.27 -27.54 -10.61
N ASN A 88 14.27 -27.47 -11.94
CA ASN A 88 13.81 -26.32 -12.74
C ASN A 88 12.57 -26.61 -13.60
N GLU A 89 12.08 -27.85 -13.61
CA GLU A 89 11.03 -28.31 -14.51
C GLU A 89 9.92 -29.02 -13.72
N TRP A 90 8.78 -29.24 -14.38
CA TRP A 90 7.76 -30.11 -13.83
C TRP A 90 8.29 -31.54 -13.76
N SER A 91 8.22 -32.15 -12.58
CA SER A 91 8.68 -33.51 -12.35
C SER A 91 7.85 -34.18 -11.27
N ALA A 92 7.82 -35.51 -11.29
CA ALA A 92 7.23 -36.30 -10.22
C ALA A 92 8.14 -37.47 -9.85
N SER A 93 8.10 -37.85 -8.59
CA SER A 93 8.65 -39.13 -8.10
C SER A 93 7.58 -39.85 -7.30
N ALA A 94 7.67 -41.18 -7.23
CA ALA A 94 6.67 -41.99 -6.54
C ALA A 94 7.34 -43.03 -5.62
N THR A 95 6.73 -43.27 -4.47
CA THR A 95 7.11 -44.32 -3.52
C THR A 95 5.91 -45.18 -3.18
N TYR A 96 6.13 -46.49 -3.03
CA TYR A 96 5.09 -47.45 -2.67
C TYR A 96 5.15 -47.77 -1.19
N ASP A 97 4.00 -47.71 -0.50
CA ASP A 97 3.82 -48.27 0.84
C ASP A 97 2.97 -49.54 0.76
N PRO A 98 3.59 -50.73 0.88
CA PRO A 98 2.88 -52.02 0.84
C PRO A 98 1.89 -52.22 1.99
N SER A 99 2.09 -51.55 3.13
CA SER A 99 1.25 -51.74 4.32
C SER A 99 -0.12 -51.09 4.17
N GLY A 100 -0.17 -49.97 3.45
CA GLY A 100 -1.39 -49.23 3.13
C GLY A 100 -1.95 -49.49 1.74
N ASN A 101 -1.23 -50.25 0.89
CA ASN A 101 -1.51 -50.37 -0.55
C ASN A 101 -1.64 -48.99 -1.21
N THR A 102 -0.67 -48.10 -0.92
CA THR A 102 -0.70 -46.71 -1.38
C THR A 102 0.55 -46.31 -2.14
N VAL A 103 0.38 -45.40 -3.10
CA VAL A 103 1.48 -44.76 -3.83
C VAL A 103 1.53 -43.29 -3.45
N SER A 104 2.59 -42.87 -2.77
CA SER A 104 2.85 -41.47 -2.46
C SER A 104 3.61 -40.83 -3.63
N VAL A 105 3.02 -39.84 -4.27
CA VAL A 105 3.59 -39.13 -5.43
C VAL A 105 4.00 -37.72 -5.00
N SER A 106 5.28 -37.41 -5.13
CA SER A 106 5.83 -36.06 -4.90
C SER A 106 5.93 -35.33 -6.23
N ILE A 107 5.14 -34.28 -6.41
CA ILE A 107 5.06 -33.45 -7.61
C ILE A 107 5.82 -32.15 -7.36
N SER A 108 6.78 -31.82 -8.22
CA SER A 108 7.48 -30.54 -8.20
C SER A 108 7.12 -29.75 -9.45
N SER A 109 6.69 -28.50 -9.27
CA SER A 109 6.47 -27.56 -10.36
C SER A 109 7.75 -26.83 -10.73
N SER A 110 7.84 -26.31 -11.96
CA SER A 110 8.90 -25.37 -12.32
C SER A 110 8.82 -24.09 -11.47
N PRO A 111 9.94 -23.51 -11.01
CA PRO A 111 9.95 -22.18 -10.37
C PRO A 111 9.51 -21.05 -11.32
N ASN A 112 9.42 -21.32 -12.63
CA ASN A 112 8.91 -20.41 -13.66
C ASN A 112 7.52 -20.81 -14.18
N ALA A 113 6.81 -21.69 -13.49
CA ALA A 113 5.43 -22.03 -13.84
C ALA A 113 4.53 -20.77 -13.75
N PRO A 114 3.56 -20.60 -14.68
CA PRO A 114 2.49 -19.64 -14.50
C PRO A 114 1.76 -19.82 -13.17
N ILE A 115 1.35 -18.72 -12.53
CA ILE A 115 0.47 -18.80 -11.36
C ILE A 115 -1.00 -18.88 -11.80
N GLY A 116 -1.84 -19.51 -10.99
CA GLY A 116 -3.27 -19.63 -11.28
C GLY A 116 -3.88 -20.92 -10.77
N LEU A 117 -5.14 -21.17 -11.17
CA LEU A 117 -5.82 -22.44 -10.95
C LEU A 117 -5.34 -23.47 -11.98
N TYR A 118 -5.00 -24.66 -11.51
CA TYR A 118 -4.55 -25.79 -12.31
C TYR A 118 -5.49 -26.98 -12.11
N SER A 119 -5.74 -27.71 -13.19
CA SER A 119 -6.27 -29.08 -13.12
C SER A 119 -5.11 -30.08 -13.14
N LEU A 120 -5.29 -31.21 -12.45
CA LEU A 120 -4.33 -32.32 -12.38
C LEU A 120 -4.98 -33.60 -12.91
N THR A 121 -4.37 -34.22 -13.89
CA THR A 121 -4.82 -35.47 -14.50
C THR A 121 -3.69 -36.48 -14.54
N LEU A 122 -3.98 -37.73 -14.17
CA LEU A 122 -3.08 -38.87 -14.32
C LEU A 122 -3.47 -39.65 -15.57
N ASP A 123 -2.50 -39.98 -16.42
CA ASP A 123 -2.69 -40.69 -17.68
C ASP A 123 -1.82 -41.97 -17.70
N GLN A 124 -2.49 -43.11 -17.88
CA GLN A 124 -1.93 -44.45 -17.96
C GLN A 124 -2.28 -45.08 -19.31
N ASP A 125 -1.34 -45.04 -20.25
CA ASP A 125 -1.53 -45.60 -21.60
C ASP A 125 -2.81 -45.11 -22.30
N GLY A 126 -3.21 -43.85 -22.07
CA GLY A 126 -4.40 -43.21 -22.64
C GLY A 126 -5.63 -43.23 -21.72
N GLN A 127 -5.60 -43.99 -20.62
CA GLN A 127 -6.63 -43.94 -19.58
C GLN A 127 -6.37 -42.75 -18.64
N LYS A 128 -7.26 -41.76 -18.71
CA LYS A 128 -7.14 -40.51 -17.94
C LYS A 128 -8.02 -40.52 -16.70
N THR A 129 -7.42 -40.18 -15.56
CA THR A 129 -8.07 -40.04 -14.26
C THR A 129 -7.84 -38.62 -13.76
N SER A 130 -8.91 -37.84 -13.57
CA SER A 130 -8.81 -36.51 -12.96
C SER A 130 -8.57 -36.65 -11.46
N LEU A 131 -7.51 -35.99 -10.97
CA LEU A 131 -7.10 -35.97 -9.56
C LEU A 131 -7.53 -34.67 -8.85
N GLY A 132 -8.35 -33.84 -9.50
CA GLY A 132 -8.84 -32.58 -8.96
C GLY A 132 -8.06 -31.34 -9.43
N GLU A 133 -8.15 -30.28 -8.64
CA GLU A 133 -7.58 -28.97 -8.94
C GLU A 133 -6.70 -28.46 -7.79
N PHE A 134 -5.76 -27.58 -8.12
CA PHE A 134 -4.93 -26.89 -7.14
C PHE A 134 -4.59 -25.48 -7.61
N THR A 135 -4.36 -24.56 -6.67
CA THR A 135 -3.88 -23.21 -6.99
C THR A 135 -2.37 -23.15 -6.83
N LEU A 136 -1.68 -22.62 -7.84
CA LEU A 136 -0.23 -22.41 -7.83
C LEU A 136 0.08 -20.92 -7.69
N LEU A 137 0.84 -20.56 -6.65
CA LEU A 137 1.22 -19.18 -6.33
C LEU A 137 2.72 -18.93 -6.54
N PHE A 138 3.13 -17.66 -6.52
CA PHE A 138 4.54 -17.28 -6.43
C PHE A 138 5.17 -17.78 -5.12
N ASN A 139 6.48 -18.04 -5.15
CA ASN A 139 7.19 -18.64 -4.03
C ASN A 139 8.36 -17.79 -3.52
N ALA A 140 8.10 -16.95 -2.53
CA ALA A 140 9.14 -16.19 -1.84
C ALA A 140 10.16 -17.08 -1.07
N TRP A 141 9.86 -18.38 -0.88
CA TRP A 141 10.73 -19.34 -0.20
C TRP A 141 11.64 -20.13 -1.15
N CYS A 142 11.33 -20.19 -2.44
CA CYS A 142 12.14 -20.92 -3.42
C CYS A 142 13.29 -20.06 -3.93
N PRO A 143 14.58 -20.42 -3.73
CA PRO A 143 15.72 -19.62 -4.19
C PRO A 143 15.81 -19.40 -5.70
N ARG A 144 15.08 -20.19 -6.48
CA ARG A 144 15.05 -20.13 -7.94
C ARG A 144 13.87 -19.32 -8.48
N ASP A 145 12.93 -18.94 -7.62
CA ASP A 145 11.81 -18.08 -8.01
C ASP A 145 12.28 -16.63 -8.12
N ALA A 146 11.77 -15.92 -9.13
CA ALA A 146 11.99 -14.49 -9.34
C ALA A 146 11.59 -13.63 -8.13
N VAL A 147 10.68 -14.08 -7.26
CA VAL A 147 10.27 -13.35 -6.04
C VAL A 147 10.98 -13.81 -4.76
N TYR A 148 12.04 -14.61 -4.88
CA TYR A 148 12.75 -15.16 -3.72
C TYR A 148 13.21 -14.07 -2.75
N MET A 149 12.85 -14.23 -1.49
CA MET A 149 13.27 -13.34 -0.42
C MET A 149 13.97 -14.15 0.68
N ARG A 150 15.30 -13.98 0.77
CA ARG A 150 16.15 -14.78 1.66
C ARG A 150 15.80 -14.68 3.16
N SER A 151 15.30 -13.54 3.61
CA SER A 151 15.08 -13.28 5.03
C SER A 151 13.70 -13.78 5.46
N GLU A 152 13.68 -14.74 6.40
CA GLU A 152 12.44 -15.29 6.93
C GLU A 152 11.54 -14.23 7.56
N THR A 153 12.10 -13.35 8.41
CA THR A 153 11.32 -12.26 9.03
C THR A 153 10.71 -11.31 8.00
N LYS A 154 11.40 -11.06 6.89
CA LYS A 154 10.84 -10.27 5.78
C LYS A 154 9.75 -11.01 5.01
N ARG A 155 9.85 -12.33 4.82
CA ARG A 155 8.78 -13.15 4.22
C ARG A 155 7.52 -13.14 5.10
N GLN A 156 7.71 -13.26 6.41
CA GLN A 156 6.63 -13.11 7.38
C GLN A 156 5.95 -11.74 7.25
N GLU A 157 6.71 -10.64 7.18
CA GLU A 157 6.13 -9.29 7.07
C GLU A 157 5.50 -8.98 5.69
N TYR A 158 6.17 -9.36 4.60
CA TYR A 158 5.83 -8.89 3.26
C TYR A 158 4.98 -9.87 2.45
N VAL A 159 4.73 -11.08 2.97
CA VAL A 159 3.83 -12.08 2.35
C VAL A 159 2.73 -12.50 3.34
N LEU A 160 3.08 -12.89 4.56
CA LEU A 160 2.14 -13.53 5.48
C LEU A 160 1.42 -12.57 6.43
N ALA A 161 2.00 -11.41 6.75
CA ALA A 161 1.36 -10.46 7.64
C ALA A 161 0.10 -9.88 6.97
N GLN A 162 -1.04 -10.03 7.66
CA GLN A 162 -2.34 -9.56 7.16
C GLN A 162 -2.71 -8.15 7.66
N TYR A 163 -1.86 -7.55 8.50
CA TYR A 163 -2.05 -6.20 9.01
C TYR A 163 -0.86 -5.31 8.68
N GLY A 164 -1.15 -4.04 8.43
CA GLY A 164 -0.14 -3.04 8.11
C GLY A 164 -0.41 -1.69 8.76
N LEU A 165 0.54 -0.77 8.55
CA LEU A 165 0.41 0.64 8.85
C LEU A 165 0.64 1.42 7.56
N ILE A 166 -0.26 2.34 7.26
CA ILE A 166 -0.13 3.31 6.18
C ILE A 166 0.15 4.67 6.80
N TYR A 167 1.29 5.25 6.47
CA TYR A 167 1.70 6.53 7.03
C TYR A 167 1.00 7.67 6.29
N ARG A 168 0.47 8.65 7.04
CA ARG A 168 -0.24 9.83 6.52
C ARG A 168 0.17 11.07 7.34
N GLY A 169 -0.29 12.25 6.92
CA GLY A 169 0.03 13.52 7.56
C GLY A 169 1.05 14.32 6.77
N THR A 170 2.05 14.89 7.44
CA THR A 170 3.16 15.64 6.80
C THR A 170 4.49 15.09 7.26
N HIS A 171 5.57 15.48 6.59
CA HIS A 171 6.94 15.09 6.97
C HIS A 171 7.33 15.48 8.41
N GLU A 172 6.74 16.56 8.97
CA GLU A 172 7.00 16.99 10.35
C GLU A 172 6.12 16.23 11.37
N ARG A 173 4.96 15.70 10.94
CA ARG A 173 3.99 15.00 11.79
C ARG A 173 3.42 13.77 11.07
N ILE A 174 4.19 12.69 11.12
CA ILE A 174 3.86 11.41 10.49
C ILE A 174 3.04 10.54 11.44
N LYS A 175 1.87 10.06 11.01
CA LYS A 175 1.04 9.13 11.77
C LYS A 175 0.78 7.85 11.00
N GLY A 176 1.02 6.69 11.63
CA GLY A 176 0.65 5.39 11.09
C GLY A 176 -0.85 5.15 11.32
N LYS A 177 -1.58 4.89 10.24
CA LYS A 177 -2.98 4.47 10.27
C LYS A 177 -3.04 2.96 10.01
N PRO A 178 -3.67 2.16 10.88
CA PRO A 178 -3.70 0.73 10.69
C PRO A 178 -4.59 0.34 9.51
N TRP A 179 -4.27 -0.81 8.90
CA TRP A 179 -5.01 -1.36 7.77
C TRP A 179 -5.06 -2.89 7.85
N ASN A 180 -6.22 -3.47 7.60
CA ASN A 180 -6.39 -4.90 7.40
C ASN A 180 -6.20 -5.26 5.91
N PHE A 181 -5.08 -5.90 5.56
CA PHE A 181 -4.90 -6.44 4.20
C PHE A 181 -5.74 -7.69 3.99
N GLY A 182 -5.83 -8.59 4.96
CA GLY A 182 -6.74 -9.75 4.91
C GLY A 182 -6.56 -10.67 3.71
N GLN A 183 -5.35 -10.80 3.16
CA GLN A 183 -5.12 -11.56 1.92
C GLN A 183 -5.48 -13.06 2.00
N PHE A 184 -5.65 -13.62 3.21
CA PHE A 184 -6.07 -15.01 3.42
C PHE A 184 -7.50 -15.15 3.94
N GLU A 185 -8.26 -14.05 4.01
CA GLU A 185 -9.69 -14.12 4.33
C GLU A 185 -10.46 -14.92 3.26
N PRO A 186 -11.58 -15.56 3.65
CA PRO A 186 -12.34 -16.42 2.74
C PRO A 186 -12.70 -15.73 1.42
N GLY A 187 -12.40 -16.39 0.29
CA GLY A 187 -12.71 -15.90 -1.05
C GLY A 187 -11.72 -14.86 -1.60
N ILE A 188 -10.91 -14.17 -0.78
CA ILE A 188 -10.01 -13.11 -1.26
C ILE A 188 -9.04 -13.60 -2.34
N LEU A 189 -8.45 -14.80 -2.18
CA LEU A 189 -7.56 -15.37 -3.20
C LEU A 189 -8.28 -15.59 -4.55
N ASP A 190 -9.54 -16.01 -4.53
CA ASP A 190 -10.32 -16.21 -5.77
C ASP A 190 -10.61 -14.87 -6.46
N ILE A 191 -10.91 -13.85 -5.67
CA ILE A 191 -11.08 -12.48 -6.17
C ILE A 191 -9.76 -11.99 -6.80
N CYS A 192 -8.62 -12.26 -6.15
CA CYS A 192 -7.30 -11.89 -6.68
C CYS A 192 -7.01 -12.57 -8.03
N LEU A 193 -7.37 -13.85 -8.20
CA LEU A 193 -7.24 -14.55 -9.48
C LEU A 193 -8.24 -14.01 -10.52
N LYS A 194 -9.47 -13.70 -10.11
CA LYS A 194 -10.49 -13.08 -10.96
C LYS A 194 -10.05 -11.71 -11.49
N ILE A 195 -9.36 -10.89 -10.69
CA ILE A 195 -8.76 -9.63 -11.14
C ILE A 195 -7.81 -9.86 -12.33
N LEU A 196 -7.04 -10.96 -12.33
CA LEU A 196 -6.20 -11.32 -13.47
C LEU A 196 -7.03 -11.80 -14.65
N ASP A 197 -8.13 -12.51 -14.45
CA ASP A 197 -8.99 -13.00 -15.53
C ASP A 197 -9.86 -11.90 -16.17
N GLU A 198 -10.13 -10.81 -15.45
CA GLU A 198 -10.90 -9.67 -16.01
C GLU A 198 -10.02 -8.61 -16.66
N ASN A 199 -8.70 -8.78 -16.67
CA ASN A 199 -7.82 -7.79 -17.27
C ASN A 199 -7.92 -7.76 -18.82
N PRO A 200 -7.80 -6.59 -19.47
CA PRO A 200 -7.97 -6.48 -20.92
C PRO A 200 -7.06 -7.38 -21.74
N LYS A 201 -5.85 -7.70 -21.25
CA LYS A 201 -4.92 -8.59 -21.96
C LYS A 201 -5.41 -10.03 -21.96
N PHE A 202 -6.07 -10.47 -20.89
CA PHE A 202 -6.74 -11.77 -20.86
C PHE A 202 -7.94 -11.81 -21.81
N ILE A 203 -8.78 -10.77 -21.80
CA ILE A 203 -9.94 -10.68 -22.70
C ILE A 203 -9.49 -10.72 -24.17
N SER A 204 -8.38 -10.04 -24.49
CA SER A 204 -7.83 -10.04 -25.84
C SER A 204 -7.17 -11.35 -26.26
N ASP A 205 -6.39 -11.98 -25.37
CA ASP A 205 -5.67 -13.24 -25.64
C ASP A 205 -5.37 -13.98 -24.34
N ALA A 206 -6.32 -14.83 -23.92
CA ALA A 206 -6.27 -15.52 -22.64
C ALA A 206 -5.08 -16.48 -22.50
N ASP A 207 -4.67 -17.15 -23.59
CA ASP A 207 -3.51 -18.07 -23.58
C ASP A 207 -2.21 -17.29 -23.34
N LYS A 208 -2.04 -16.18 -24.07
CA LYS A 208 -0.86 -15.31 -23.91
C LYS A 208 -0.81 -14.66 -22.52
N ASP A 209 -1.94 -14.20 -22.00
CA ASP A 209 -2.01 -13.64 -20.65
C ASP A 209 -1.66 -14.71 -19.59
N CYS A 210 -2.30 -15.88 -19.64
CA CYS A 210 -2.02 -16.98 -18.72
C CYS A 210 -0.54 -17.40 -18.77
N CYS A 211 0.05 -17.50 -19.96
CA CYS A 211 1.48 -17.77 -20.11
C CYS A 211 2.35 -16.70 -19.43
N ALA A 212 1.99 -15.42 -19.59
CA ALA A 212 2.73 -14.28 -19.06
C ALA A 212 2.63 -14.16 -17.53
N ARG A 213 1.60 -14.74 -16.89
CA ARG A 213 1.44 -14.78 -15.41
C ARG A 213 2.59 -15.49 -14.69
N ARG A 214 3.48 -16.19 -15.39
CA ARG A 214 4.75 -16.68 -14.80
C ARG A 214 5.70 -15.56 -14.36
N ASN A 215 5.56 -14.36 -14.91
CA ASN A 215 6.48 -13.26 -14.69
C ASN A 215 5.90 -12.28 -13.66
N PRO A 216 6.52 -12.09 -12.48
CA PRO A 216 6.03 -11.14 -11.48
C PRO A 216 6.03 -9.70 -11.99
N ILE A 217 6.90 -9.34 -12.94
CA ILE A 217 6.91 -8.02 -13.60
C ILE A 217 5.59 -7.79 -14.35
N TYR A 218 5.16 -8.81 -15.10
CA TYR A 218 3.91 -8.76 -15.87
C TYR A 218 2.71 -8.66 -14.93
N VAL A 219 2.65 -9.54 -13.92
CA VAL A 219 1.56 -9.55 -12.94
C VAL A 219 1.48 -8.21 -12.21
N THR A 220 2.60 -7.67 -11.72
CA THR A 220 2.63 -6.37 -11.03
C THR A 220 2.12 -5.24 -11.92
N ARG A 221 2.48 -5.24 -13.21
CA ARG A 221 1.97 -4.24 -14.16
C ARG A 221 0.47 -4.39 -14.42
N VAL A 222 -0.04 -5.62 -14.55
CA VAL A 222 -1.49 -5.89 -14.66
C VAL A 222 -2.22 -5.39 -13.41
N LEU A 223 -1.69 -5.66 -12.21
CA LEU A 223 -2.28 -5.18 -10.97
C LEU A 223 -2.30 -3.65 -10.89
N SER A 224 -1.22 -2.96 -11.28
CA SER A 224 -1.23 -1.48 -11.27
C SER A 224 -2.33 -0.87 -12.16
N ALA A 225 -2.73 -1.57 -13.22
CA ALA A 225 -3.84 -1.16 -14.08
C ALA A 225 -5.21 -1.55 -13.48
N MET A 226 -5.37 -2.81 -13.07
CA MET A 226 -6.66 -3.36 -12.66
C MET A 226 -7.13 -2.92 -11.28
N ILE A 227 -6.25 -2.37 -10.44
CA ILE A 227 -6.63 -1.88 -9.12
C ILE A 227 -7.45 -0.59 -9.22
N ASN A 228 -7.19 0.25 -10.24
CA ASN A 228 -8.03 1.39 -10.53
C ASN A 228 -9.06 1.06 -11.62
N SER A 229 -10.22 1.71 -11.56
CA SER A 229 -11.32 1.42 -12.49
C SER A 229 -11.21 2.16 -13.83
N ASN A 230 -10.22 3.04 -14.01
CA ASN A 230 -10.13 3.84 -15.21
C ASN A 230 -9.71 3.00 -16.41
N ASN A 231 -10.35 3.24 -17.56
CA ASN A 231 -10.22 2.48 -18.81
C ASN A 231 -10.71 1.02 -18.73
N ASP A 232 -10.16 0.23 -17.81
CA ASP A 232 -10.19 -1.24 -17.85
C ASP A 232 -11.28 -1.87 -16.97
N GLY A 233 -12.13 -1.06 -16.33
CA GLY A 233 -13.20 -1.57 -15.46
C GLY A 233 -12.70 -2.26 -14.19
N GLY A 234 -11.49 -1.89 -13.73
CA GLY A 234 -10.85 -2.42 -12.53
C GLY A 234 -11.58 -2.13 -11.21
N VAL A 235 -10.89 -2.42 -10.10
CA VAL A 235 -11.52 -2.62 -8.79
C VAL A 235 -12.14 -1.36 -8.19
N LEU A 236 -11.40 -0.25 -8.18
CA LEU A 236 -11.75 0.91 -7.35
C LEU A 236 -11.83 2.20 -8.16
N VAL A 237 -12.88 2.99 -7.91
CA VAL A 237 -13.12 4.28 -8.54
C VAL A 237 -12.50 5.40 -7.69
N GLY A 238 -11.61 6.18 -8.29
CA GLY A 238 -10.93 7.30 -7.60
C GLY A 238 -11.83 8.52 -7.49
N GLU A 239 -11.88 9.14 -6.31
CA GLU A 239 -12.58 10.41 -6.09
C GLU A 239 -11.89 11.23 -4.99
N TRP A 240 -11.87 12.54 -5.14
CA TRP A 240 -11.15 13.48 -4.28
C TRP A 240 -12.00 14.65 -3.77
N HIS A 241 -13.26 14.75 -4.21
CA HIS A 241 -14.09 15.92 -3.96
C HIS A 241 -15.49 15.55 -3.49
N ASP A 242 -16.24 14.82 -4.32
CA ASP A 242 -17.63 14.49 -4.04
C ASP A 242 -17.80 12.99 -3.83
N PHE A 243 -17.88 12.61 -2.56
CA PHE A 243 -18.06 11.22 -2.17
C PHE A 243 -19.53 10.79 -2.16
N SER A 244 -20.45 11.61 -2.72
CA SER A 244 -21.84 11.23 -2.87
C SER A 244 -21.97 10.00 -3.79
N GLY A 245 -22.75 9.01 -3.35
CA GLY A 245 -22.94 7.75 -4.10
C GLY A 245 -21.93 6.64 -3.79
N GLY A 246 -21.00 6.83 -2.84
CA GLY A 246 -20.06 5.79 -2.43
C GLY A 246 -19.62 5.90 -0.97
N VAL A 247 -18.63 5.08 -0.61
CA VAL A 247 -17.95 5.12 0.69
C VAL A 247 -16.83 6.15 0.62
N HIS A 248 -16.80 7.06 1.60
CA HIS A 248 -15.71 8.01 1.74
C HIS A 248 -14.36 7.26 1.90
N PRO A 249 -13.31 7.56 1.12
CA PRO A 249 -12.04 6.81 1.11
C PRO A 249 -11.35 6.68 2.48
N GLY A 250 -11.58 7.67 3.34
CA GLY A 250 -11.10 7.66 4.73
C GLY A 250 -11.76 6.58 5.61
N ASN A 251 -12.96 6.10 5.29
CA ASN A 251 -13.71 5.16 6.14
C ASN A 251 -13.29 3.70 5.92
N TRP A 252 -12.53 3.41 4.87
CA TRP A 252 -11.99 2.07 4.66
C TRP A 252 -10.94 1.75 5.72
N ILE A 253 -11.11 0.59 6.35
CA ILE A 253 -10.19 0.05 7.37
C ILE A 253 -9.47 -1.22 6.90
N GLY A 254 -9.90 -1.78 5.77
CA GLY A 254 -9.33 -2.99 5.20
C GLY A 254 -9.67 -3.20 3.72
N SER A 255 -8.99 -4.17 3.11
CA SER A 255 -9.11 -4.50 1.70
C SER A 255 -10.21 -5.51 1.39
N GLY A 256 -10.53 -6.39 2.35
CA GLY A 256 -11.44 -7.52 2.15
C GLY A 256 -12.84 -7.07 1.70
N ASP A 257 -13.44 -6.13 2.44
CA ASP A 257 -14.75 -5.56 2.12
C ASP A 257 -14.82 -4.95 0.71
N ILE A 258 -13.76 -4.26 0.29
CA ILE A 258 -13.68 -3.65 -1.04
C ILE A 258 -13.64 -4.74 -2.12
N LEU A 259 -12.81 -5.76 -1.94
CA LEU A 259 -12.66 -6.85 -2.89
C LEU A 259 -13.97 -7.66 -3.03
N HIS A 260 -14.64 -7.96 -1.91
CA HIS A 260 -15.95 -8.61 -1.93
C HIS A 260 -17.01 -7.77 -2.65
N GLN A 261 -17.13 -6.48 -2.29
CA GLN A 261 -18.06 -5.57 -2.96
C GLN A 261 -17.81 -5.49 -4.47
N TRP A 262 -16.54 -5.48 -4.88
CA TRP A 262 -16.20 -5.48 -6.30
C TRP A 262 -16.75 -6.70 -7.04
N THR A 263 -16.62 -7.89 -6.45
CA THR A 263 -17.16 -9.10 -7.08
C THR A 263 -18.67 -9.17 -7.12
N GLU A 264 -19.36 -8.53 -6.19
CA GLU A 264 -20.82 -8.53 -6.11
C GLU A 264 -21.44 -7.49 -7.06
N SER A 265 -20.83 -6.31 -7.18
CA SER A 265 -21.46 -5.13 -7.79
C SER A 265 -20.62 -4.41 -8.85
N GLY A 266 -19.39 -4.84 -9.14
CA GLY A 266 -18.46 -4.16 -10.05
C GLY A 266 -17.65 -3.05 -9.35
N PRO A 267 -17.08 -2.08 -10.09
CA PRO A 267 -16.18 -1.07 -9.54
C PRO A 267 -16.70 -0.40 -8.26
N VAL A 268 -15.86 -0.36 -7.22
CA VAL A 268 -16.23 0.13 -5.89
C VAL A 268 -15.97 1.63 -5.78
N HIS A 269 -16.94 2.35 -5.23
CA HIS A 269 -16.87 3.79 -5.00
C HIS A 269 -16.68 4.05 -3.48
N PHE A 270 -15.68 4.77 -2.99
CA PHE A 270 -14.56 5.42 -3.69
C PHE A 270 -13.21 5.13 -3.03
N GLY A 271 -12.13 5.43 -3.77
CA GLY A 271 -10.75 5.25 -3.38
C GLY A 271 -9.89 6.49 -3.50
N GLN A 272 -8.80 6.51 -2.74
CA GLN A 272 -7.69 7.46 -2.85
C GLN A 272 -6.36 6.69 -2.77
N CYS A 273 -5.22 7.36 -2.99
CA CYS A 273 -3.93 6.68 -3.20
C CYS A 273 -3.58 5.59 -2.17
N TRP A 274 -3.84 5.83 -0.88
CA TRP A 274 -3.60 4.80 0.14
C TRP A 274 -4.49 3.57 0.00
N VAL A 275 -5.73 3.74 -0.46
CA VAL A 275 -6.68 2.63 -0.67
C VAL A 275 -6.21 1.81 -1.87
N PHE A 276 -5.85 2.47 -2.97
CA PHE A 276 -5.28 1.80 -4.14
C PHE A 276 -4.01 1.02 -3.78
N ALA A 277 -3.07 1.66 -3.08
CA ALA A 277 -1.84 1.00 -2.63
C ALA A 277 -2.11 -0.19 -1.70
N ALA A 278 -3.08 -0.06 -0.78
CA ALA A 278 -3.40 -1.14 0.14
C ALA A 278 -4.06 -2.34 -0.55
N LEU A 279 -4.96 -2.10 -1.52
CA LEU A 279 -5.51 -3.15 -2.38
C LEU A 279 -4.41 -3.83 -3.20
N ALA A 280 -3.54 -3.05 -3.86
CA ALA A 280 -2.43 -3.61 -4.63
C ALA A 280 -1.50 -4.45 -3.75
N CYS A 281 -1.22 -4.01 -2.52
CA CYS A 281 -0.43 -4.79 -1.57
C CYS A 281 -1.12 -6.10 -1.18
N THR A 282 -2.43 -6.06 -0.94
CA THR A 282 -3.26 -7.23 -0.61
C THR A 282 -3.21 -8.26 -1.72
N VAL A 283 -3.49 -7.84 -2.96
CA VAL A 283 -3.52 -8.75 -4.12
C VAL A 283 -2.12 -9.30 -4.41
N SER A 284 -1.07 -8.48 -4.36
CA SER A 284 0.32 -8.97 -4.51
C SER A 284 0.67 -10.01 -3.45
N ARG A 285 0.33 -9.78 -2.17
CA ARG A 285 0.58 -10.73 -1.08
C ARG A 285 -0.20 -12.02 -1.24
N ALA A 286 -1.48 -11.95 -1.62
CA ALA A 286 -2.32 -13.10 -1.89
C ALA A 286 -1.71 -14.00 -2.98
N LEU A 287 -1.18 -13.39 -4.05
CA LEU A 287 -0.54 -14.11 -5.15
C LEU A 287 0.88 -14.62 -4.81
N GLY A 288 1.44 -14.23 -3.66
CA GLY A 288 2.75 -14.66 -3.17
C GLY A 288 3.93 -13.75 -3.54
N ILE A 289 3.66 -12.56 -4.07
CA ILE A 289 4.68 -11.54 -4.36
C ILE A 289 4.94 -10.74 -3.07
N PRO A 290 6.17 -10.73 -2.50
CA PRO A 290 6.46 -9.93 -1.33
C PRO A 290 6.26 -8.45 -1.62
N CYS A 291 5.38 -7.80 -0.87
CA CYS A 291 4.94 -6.44 -1.16
C CYS A 291 4.80 -5.60 0.12
N ARG A 292 5.12 -4.31 0.03
CA ARG A 292 4.94 -3.32 1.12
C ARG A 292 4.33 -2.03 0.59
N VAL A 293 3.50 -1.40 1.42
CA VAL A 293 2.98 -0.05 1.17
C VAL A 293 4.05 0.98 1.54
N VAL A 294 4.18 2.01 0.71
CA VAL A 294 5.15 3.09 0.85
C VAL A 294 4.44 4.44 0.79
N THR A 295 4.76 5.33 1.72
CA THR A 295 4.29 6.73 1.71
C THR A 295 5.45 7.66 1.40
N ASN A 296 5.28 8.54 0.43
CA ASN A 296 6.16 9.68 0.14
C ASN A 296 5.53 10.98 0.67
N PHE A 297 6.27 11.79 1.45
CA PHE A 297 5.77 13.08 1.94
C PHE A 297 6.30 14.23 1.09
N GLY A 298 5.43 15.19 0.76
CA GLY A 298 5.73 16.17 -0.29
C GLY A 298 5.90 15.47 -1.63
N SER A 299 4.90 14.70 -2.08
CA SER A 299 4.99 14.03 -3.38
C SER A 299 4.72 15.05 -4.47
N ALA A 300 5.61 15.10 -5.45
CA ALA A 300 5.42 15.91 -6.65
C ALA A 300 4.36 15.25 -7.52
N HIS A 301 3.13 15.77 -7.48
CA HIS A 301 2.08 15.33 -8.39
C HIS A 301 2.09 16.25 -9.61
N ASP A 302 2.71 15.75 -10.67
CA ASP A 302 2.79 16.38 -11.98
C ASP A 302 2.44 15.35 -13.05
N THR A 303 1.70 15.76 -14.07
CA THR A 303 1.24 14.90 -15.16
C THR A 303 2.31 14.67 -16.24
N ASP A 304 3.36 15.48 -16.31
CA ASP A 304 4.26 15.46 -17.47
C ASP A 304 5.68 14.94 -17.16
N ALA A 305 5.89 14.31 -15.99
CA ALA A 305 7.20 13.86 -15.49
C ALA A 305 8.25 14.99 -15.48
N ASN A 306 7.79 16.22 -15.30
CA ASN A 306 8.61 17.41 -15.15
C ASN A 306 9.28 17.39 -13.78
N LEU A 307 10.56 17.75 -13.78
CA LEU A 307 11.38 17.84 -12.58
C LEU A 307 11.31 19.26 -11.98
N ILE A 308 10.35 20.07 -12.42
CA ILE A 308 10.05 21.40 -11.90
C ILE A 308 8.52 21.52 -11.79
N ILE A 309 8.02 21.68 -10.57
CA ILE A 309 6.64 22.04 -10.29
C ILE A 309 6.56 23.56 -10.18
N GLU A 310 5.77 24.18 -11.05
CA GLU A 310 5.54 25.63 -11.06
C GLU A 310 4.23 25.97 -10.34
N ASN A 311 4.33 26.58 -9.15
CA ASN A 311 3.17 27.13 -8.47
C ASN A 311 2.97 28.58 -8.92
N LEU A 312 1.81 28.89 -9.50
CA LEU A 312 1.45 30.22 -9.99
C LEU A 312 0.55 30.96 -8.99
N TYR A 313 0.87 32.23 -8.73
CA TYR A 313 0.12 33.11 -7.84
C TYR A 313 -0.23 34.44 -8.52
N ASP A 314 -1.31 35.09 -8.09
CA ASP A 314 -1.61 36.48 -8.44
C ASP A 314 -1.05 37.49 -7.42
N GLU A 315 -1.09 38.79 -7.74
CA GLU A 315 -0.52 39.87 -6.91
C GLU A 315 -1.17 39.99 -5.51
N ASP A 316 -2.33 39.38 -5.29
CA ASP A 316 -3.02 39.30 -4.00
C ASP A 316 -2.57 38.07 -3.18
N GLY A 317 -1.74 37.21 -3.77
CA GLY A 317 -1.18 36.01 -3.15
C GLY A 317 -2.06 34.77 -3.29
N GLU A 318 -3.11 34.84 -4.11
CA GLU A 318 -4.00 33.73 -4.39
C GLU A 318 -3.40 32.79 -5.44
N SER A 319 -3.55 31.48 -5.25
CA SER A 319 -3.07 30.50 -6.22
C SER A 319 -3.94 30.53 -7.48
N ILE A 320 -3.29 30.63 -8.63
CA ILE A 320 -3.90 30.54 -9.96
C ILE A 320 -3.36 29.32 -10.74
N SER A 321 -2.76 28.38 -10.03
CA SER A 321 -2.19 27.14 -10.60
C SER A 321 -3.30 26.22 -11.11
N ASN A 322 -3.07 25.59 -12.26
CA ASN A 322 -3.99 24.62 -12.84
C ASN A 322 -3.32 23.23 -12.87
N GLY A 323 -3.86 22.26 -12.11
CA GLY A 323 -3.51 20.84 -12.25
C GLY A 323 -2.35 20.37 -11.37
N ASP A 324 -1.20 21.02 -11.45
CA ASP A 324 0.00 20.57 -10.73
C ASP A 324 -0.04 21.02 -9.27
N SER A 325 0.27 20.09 -8.35
CA SER A 325 0.27 20.40 -6.93
C SER A 325 1.22 19.51 -6.16
N LEU A 326 1.79 20.07 -5.10
CA LEU A 326 2.52 19.27 -4.12
C LEU A 326 1.51 18.57 -3.22
N TRP A 327 1.45 17.24 -3.29
CA TRP A 327 0.63 16.46 -2.37
C TRP A 327 1.34 16.39 -1.01
N ASN A 328 0.60 16.60 0.08
CA ASN A 328 1.19 16.51 1.43
C ASN A 328 1.82 15.12 1.65
N PHE A 329 1.16 14.09 1.12
CA PHE A 329 1.73 12.76 0.93
C PHE A 329 1.08 12.04 -0.26
N HIS A 330 1.80 11.06 -0.80
CA HIS A 330 1.29 10.09 -1.77
C HIS A 330 1.68 8.68 -1.36
N VAL A 331 0.90 7.67 -1.77
CA VAL A 331 1.07 6.29 -1.32
C VAL A 331 1.03 5.33 -2.51
N TRP A 332 2.03 4.46 -2.59
CA TRP A 332 2.16 3.42 -3.61
C TRP A 332 2.66 2.10 -2.98
N VAL A 333 3.06 1.12 -3.81
CA VAL A 333 3.64 -0.15 -3.35
C VAL A 333 5.03 -0.43 -3.90
N ASP A 334 5.86 -1.09 -3.09
CA ASP A 334 7.09 -1.74 -3.54
C ASP A 334 6.89 -3.26 -3.54
N SER A 335 7.15 -3.90 -4.68
CA SER A 335 7.14 -5.36 -4.84
C SER A 335 8.56 -5.91 -5.03
N TRP A 336 8.90 -7.01 -4.36
CA TRP A 336 10.23 -7.63 -4.43
C TRP A 336 10.29 -8.66 -5.55
N MET A 337 11.15 -8.44 -6.54
CA MET A 337 11.39 -9.39 -7.63
C MET A 337 12.72 -9.15 -8.34
N THR A 338 13.16 -10.12 -9.14
CA THR A 338 14.24 -9.95 -10.11
C THR A 338 13.77 -9.21 -11.37
N ARG A 339 14.71 -8.58 -12.08
CA ARG A 339 14.52 -7.83 -13.33
C ARG A 339 15.37 -8.41 -14.45
N PRO A 340 15.10 -9.64 -14.92
CA PRO A 340 15.86 -10.25 -16.02
C PRO A 340 15.80 -9.43 -17.32
N ASP A 341 14.78 -8.56 -17.48
CA ASP A 341 14.65 -7.61 -18.58
C ASP A 341 15.60 -6.41 -18.50
N LEU A 342 16.13 -6.08 -17.31
CA LEU A 342 17.08 -4.99 -17.08
C LEU A 342 18.49 -5.46 -16.67
N GLY A 343 18.61 -6.69 -16.17
CA GLY A 343 19.83 -7.26 -15.58
C GLY A 343 19.78 -7.30 -14.04
N THR A 344 20.58 -8.18 -13.44
CA THR A 344 20.58 -8.48 -12.00
C THR A 344 20.91 -7.28 -11.11
N ASP A 345 21.54 -6.25 -11.68
CA ASP A 345 21.80 -5.00 -10.99
C ASP A 345 20.53 -4.31 -10.52
N PHE A 346 19.40 -4.52 -11.20
CA PHE A 346 18.12 -3.85 -10.92
C PHE A 346 17.12 -4.72 -10.14
N ASP A 347 17.56 -5.90 -9.69
CA ASP A 347 16.79 -6.80 -8.83
C ASP A 347 16.48 -6.14 -7.47
N GLY A 348 15.44 -6.64 -6.81
CA GLY A 348 15.02 -6.22 -5.48
C GLY A 348 13.69 -5.49 -5.50
N TRP A 349 13.58 -4.39 -4.75
CA TRP A 349 12.33 -3.61 -4.69
C TRP A 349 12.05 -2.90 -6.01
N GLN A 350 10.81 -3.03 -6.47
CA GLN A 350 10.27 -2.35 -7.63
C GLN A 350 9.03 -1.56 -7.23
N THR A 351 9.05 -0.24 -7.46
CA THR A 351 7.93 0.66 -7.21
C THR A 351 6.86 0.51 -8.29
N SER A 352 5.61 0.40 -7.87
CA SER A 352 4.44 0.52 -8.74
C SER A 352 3.39 1.39 -8.07
N ASP A 353 2.80 2.30 -8.84
CA ASP A 353 1.71 3.14 -8.38
C ASP A 353 0.39 2.73 -9.05
N PRO A 354 -0.56 2.16 -8.30
CA PRO A 354 -1.90 1.84 -8.81
C PRO A 354 -2.83 3.06 -8.88
N THR A 355 -2.42 4.22 -8.37
CA THR A 355 -3.20 5.45 -8.45
C THR A 355 -3.25 5.96 -9.89
N PRO A 356 -4.44 6.26 -10.45
CA PRO A 356 -4.57 6.68 -11.83
C PRO A 356 -4.15 8.15 -12.00
N GLN A 357 -2.84 8.40 -12.01
CA GLN A 357 -2.25 9.72 -12.23
C GLN A 357 -1.89 9.88 -13.71
N GLU A 358 -1.02 8.98 -14.20
CA GLU A 358 -0.50 9.04 -15.56
C GLU A 358 -0.79 7.81 -16.41
N LYS A 359 -0.82 8.01 -17.73
CA LYS A 359 -1.02 6.93 -18.70
C LYS A 359 0.33 6.42 -19.21
N SER A 360 0.63 5.16 -18.90
CA SER A 360 1.73 4.42 -19.53
C SER A 360 1.17 3.60 -20.70
N ASP A 361 1.68 3.84 -21.91
CA ASP A 361 1.18 3.24 -23.16
C ASP A 361 -0.35 3.39 -23.36
N GLY A 362 -0.91 4.53 -22.92
CA GLY A 362 -2.35 4.83 -23.04
C GLY A 362 -3.24 4.23 -21.95
N VAL A 363 -2.68 3.47 -21.00
CA VAL A 363 -3.40 2.84 -19.88
C VAL A 363 -2.96 3.48 -18.56
N TYR A 364 -3.90 3.73 -17.65
CA TYR A 364 -3.60 4.23 -16.29
C TYR A 364 -2.93 3.13 -15.47
N CYS A 365 -1.62 3.03 -15.59
CA CYS A 365 -0.77 2.08 -14.89
C CYS A 365 0.63 2.67 -14.75
N CYS A 366 1.31 2.35 -13.64
CA CYS A 366 2.65 2.86 -13.36
C CYS A 366 3.54 1.76 -12.73
N GLY A 367 4.72 1.59 -13.31
CA GLY A 367 5.72 0.60 -12.90
C GLY A 367 5.50 -0.80 -13.50
N PRO A 368 6.23 -1.81 -13.01
CA PRO A 368 7.19 -1.75 -11.90
C PRO A 368 8.54 -1.13 -12.28
N SER A 369 9.01 -0.16 -11.50
CA SER A 369 10.29 0.53 -11.69
C SER A 369 11.29 0.17 -10.59
N SER A 370 12.52 -0.16 -10.96
CA SER A 370 13.55 -0.53 -9.98
C SER A 370 13.92 0.65 -9.09
N LEU A 371 13.89 0.48 -7.76
CA LEU A 371 14.32 1.54 -6.83
C LEU A 371 15.76 1.98 -7.10
N LYS A 372 16.63 1.05 -7.53
CA LYS A 372 17.99 1.40 -7.94
C LYS A 372 17.98 2.27 -9.20
N ALA A 373 17.14 1.97 -10.19
CA ALA A 373 17.04 2.82 -11.38
C ALA A 373 16.60 4.24 -11.03
N ILE A 374 15.62 4.39 -10.13
CA ILE A 374 15.18 5.69 -9.61
C ILE A 374 16.35 6.39 -8.89
N ARG A 375 16.97 5.71 -7.92
CA ARG A 375 18.06 6.29 -7.13
C ARG A 375 19.26 6.73 -7.96
N GLU A 376 19.59 5.99 -9.02
CA GLU A 376 20.72 6.27 -9.91
C GLU A 376 20.35 7.14 -11.13
N GLY A 377 19.12 7.65 -11.22
CA GLY A 377 18.66 8.47 -12.36
C GLY A 377 18.70 7.74 -13.71
N GLU A 378 18.47 6.43 -13.72
CA GLU A 378 18.44 5.58 -14.92
C GLU A 378 17.08 5.66 -15.62
N LEU A 379 16.67 6.86 -16.05
CA LEU A 379 15.30 7.17 -16.48
C LEU A 379 14.87 6.48 -17.79
N THR A 380 15.81 5.90 -18.54
CA THR A 380 15.50 5.12 -19.75
C THR A 380 15.06 3.69 -19.45
N LYS A 381 15.20 3.24 -18.19
CA LYS A 381 14.84 1.88 -17.78
C LYS A 381 13.33 1.77 -17.65
N LYS A 382 12.79 0.68 -18.18
CA LYS A 382 11.39 0.34 -17.98
C LYS A 382 11.15 -0.06 -16.52
N TYR A 383 10.01 0.21 -15.92
CA TYR A 383 8.87 0.94 -16.45
C TYR A 383 8.75 2.29 -15.75
N ASP A 384 8.25 3.31 -16.46
CA ASP A 384 7.77 4.58 -15.88
C ASP A 384 8.76 5.29 -14.93
N ALA A 385 10.06 5.04 -15.12
CA ALA A 385 11.12 5.60 -14.28
C ALA A 385 11.15 7.14 -14.26
N PRO A 386 10.90 7.87 -15.37
CA PRO A 386 10.86 9.34 -15.35
C PRO A 386 9.79 9.88 -14.39
N PHE A 387 8.58 9.32 -14.44
CA PHE A 387 7.45 9.74 -13.62
C PHE A 387 7.73 9.53 -12.13
N ILE A 388 8.09 8.30 -11.74
CA ILE A 388 8.40 7.98 -10.34
C ILE A 388 9.62 8.76 -9.83
N PHE A 389 10.59 9.06 -10.70
CA PHE A 389 11.73 9.88 -10.32
C PHE A 389 11.31 11.33 -10.03
N ALA A 390 10.43 11.91 -10.86
CA ALA A 390 9.90 13.25 -10.65
C ALA A 390 9.15 13.37 -9.31
N GLU A 391 8.32 12.38 -8.97
CA GLU A 391 7.57 12.33 -7.71
C GLU A 391 8.43 12.51 -6.45
N VAL A 392 9.69 12.11 -6.50
CA VAL A 392 10.63 12.13 -5.36
C VAL A 392 11.79 13.13 -5.50
N ASN A 393 11.99 13.72 -6.69
CA ASN A 393 13.12 14.61 -7.00
C ASN A 393 12.73 15.93 -7.71
N ALA A 394 11.46 16.24 -7.94
CA ALA A 394 11.11 17.51 -8.56
C ALA A 394 11.49 18.71 -7.67
N ASP A 395 11.94 19.78 -8.31
CA ASP A 395 12.11 21.08 -7.67
C ASP A 395 10.79 21.84 -7.66
N ILE A 396 10.56 22.68 -6.66
CA ILE A 396 9.42 23.60 -6.61
C ILE A 396 9.90 24.99 -7.00
N VAL A 397 9.14 25.66 -7.86
CA VAL A 397 9.33 27.07 -8.22
C VAL A 397 8.02 27.81 -8.01
N ASP A 398 8.05 28.88 -7.22
CA ASP A 398 6.88 29.73 -7.02
C ASP A 398 7.01 30.99 -7.89
N LEU A 399 6.03 31.20 -8.77
CA LEU A 399 5.97 32.29 -9.74
C LEU A 399 4.78 33.21 -9.45
N MET A 400 5.03 34.51 -9.43
CA MET A 400 4.04 35.56 -9.27
C MET A 400 3.67 36.14 -10.63
N ARG A 401 2.39 36.13 -11.01
CA ARG A 401 1.89 36.80 -12.20
C ARG A 401 1.59 38.25 -11.87
N LEU A 402 2.37 39.17 -12.44
CA LEU A 402 2.17 40.59 -12.31
C LEU A 402 0.98 41.08 -13.16
N SER A 403 0.48 42.26 -12.83
CA SER A 403 -0.59 42.96 -13.57
C SER A 403 -0.28 43.22 -15.05
N ASP A 404 1.00 43.28 -15.43
CA ASP A 404 1.45 43.37 -16.83
C ASP A 404 1.51 42.02 -17.57
N GLY A 405 1.15 40.93 -16.88
CA GLY A 405 1.13 39.56 -17.39
C GLY A 405 2.45 38.81 -17.30
N LYS A 406 3.54 39.42 -16.83
CA LYS A 406 4.83 38.73 -16.66
C LYS A 406 4.86 37.87 -15.39
N PHE A 407 5.66 36.82 -15.43
CA PHE A 407 5.95 35.98 -14.27
C PHE A 407 7.27 36.36 -13.64
N VAL A 408 7.28 36.51 -12.32
CA VAL A 408 8.49 36.72 -11.51
C VAL A 408 8.62 35.59 -10.51
N GLN A 409 9.73 34.88 -10.55
CA GLN A 409 10.06 33.92 -9.51
C GLN A 409 10.36 34.64 -8.20
N PHE A 410 9.68 34.23 -7.14
CA PHE A 410 9.85 34.83 -5.80
C PHE A 410 10.22 33.81 -4.72
N SER A 411 10.05 32.53 -5.00
CA SER A 411 10.41 31.44 -4.09
C SER A 411 10.69 30.16 -4.88
N GLY A 412 11.27 29.18 -4.21
CA GLY A 412 11.52 27.86 -4.75
C GLY A 412 12.18 26.94 -3.72
N SER A 413 12.13 25.64 -3.96
CA SER A 413 12.70 24.64 -3.05
C SER A 413 13.17 23.41 -3.79
N THR A 414 14.42 23.01 -3.58
CA THR A 414 14.96 21.72 -4.01
C THR A 414 14.69 20.60 -2.99
N LYS A 415 14.26 20.98 -1.78
CA LYS A 415 14.25 20.08 -0.61
C LYS A 415 12.87 19.59 -0.22
N SER A 416 11.82 20.19 -0.75
CA SER A 416 10.45 20.00 -0.27
C SER A 416 9.78 18.74 -0.81
N VAL A 417 10.29 18.20 -1.93
CA VAL A 417 9.76 17.00 -2.56
C VAL A 417 10.47 15.75 -2.05
N GLY A 418 9.75 14.64 -1.96
CA GLY A 418 10.38 13.33 -1.75
C GLY A 418 10.90 13.10 -0.33
N GLN A 419 10.19 13.55 0.70
CA GLN A 419 10.69 13.56 2.08
C GLN A 419 10.19 12.37 2.90
N PHE A 420 11.04 11.88 3.81
CA PHE A 420 10.74 10.83 4.79
C PHE A 420 9.93 9.66 4.20
N ILE A 421 10.35 9.15 3.04
CA ILE A 421 9.67 8.04 2.37
C ILE A 421 9.64 6.87 3.34
N SER A 422 8.44 6.41 3.69
CA SER A 422 8.19 5.60 4.88
C SER A 422 7.43 4.33 4.56
N THR A 423 7.79 3.25 5.27
CA THR A 423 7.06 1.98 5.26
C THR A 423 7.03 1.38 6.66
N LYS A 424 6.19 0.37 6.90
CA LYS A 424 6.14 -0.32 8.19
C LYS A 424 7.42 -1.13 8.39
N ALA A 425 7.99 -1.08 9.59
CA ALA A 425 9.14 -1.90 9.96
C ALA A 425 8.77 -3.39 10.03
N VAL A 426 9.74 -4.23 9.70
CA VAL A 426 9.58 -5.70 9.74
C VAL A 426 9.38 -6.15 11.19
N GLY A 427 8.24 -6.78 11.47
CA GLY A 427 7.96 -7.36 12.78
C GLY A 427 7.65 -6.34 13.89
N SER A 428 7.51 -5.05 13.59
CA SER A 428 7.11 -4.03 14.57
C SER A 428 6.15 -3.00 13.96
N ASN A 429 5.53 -2.20 14.83
CA ASN A 429 4.66 -1.08 14.44
C ASN A 429 5.42 0.24 14.29
N GLU A 430 6.76 0.18 14.26
CA GLU A 430 7.59 1.37 14.07
C GLU A 430 7.66 1.78 12.59
N ARG A 431 7.90 3.07 12.38
CA ARG A 431 8.16 3.64 11.06
C ARG A 431 9.58 3.32 10.62
N HIS A 432 9.73 2.76 9.43
CA HIS A 432 11.01 2.57 8.77
C HIS A 432 11.18 3.60 7.64
N ASP A 433 12.17 4.47 7.79
CA ASP A 433 12.54 5.45 6.77
C ASP A 433 13.38 4.80 5.67
N ILE A 434 12.89 4.87 4.43
CA ILE A 434 13.50 4.28 3.25
C ILE A 434 13.84 5.35 2.19
N THR A 435 13.89 6.63 2.55
CA THR A 435 14.22 7.74 1.62
C THR A 435 15.53 7.49 0.88
N HIS A 436 16.53 6.97 1.58
CA HIS A 436 17.85 6.60 1.04
C HIS A 436 17.82 5.51 -0.04
N GLN A 437 16.70 4.79 -0.20
CA GLN A 437 16.52 3.79 -1.26
C GLN A 437 16.06 4.43 -2.57
N TYR A 438 15.45 5.61 -2.52
CA TYR A 438 14.94 6.35 -3.69
C TYR A 438 15.87 7.46 -4.15
N LYS A 439 16.60 8.11 -3.22
CA LYS A 439 17.49 9.22 -3.58
C LYS A 439 18.68 9.36 -2.65
N TYR A 440 19.72 10.00 -3.17
CA TYR A 440 20.89 10.39 -2.40
C TYR A 440 20.59 11.57 -1.45
N PRO A 441 21.38 11.76 -0.39
CA PRO A 441 21.22 12.91 0.50
C PRO A 441 21.35 14.23 -0.26
N GLU A 442 20.47 15.17 0.08
CA GLU A 442 20.45 16.50 -0.53
C GLU A 442 21.79 17.23 -0.40
N GLY A 443 22.25 17.81 -1.50
CA GLY A 443 23.51 18.55 -1.61
C GLY A 443 24.76 17.68 -1.78
N SER A 444 24.62 16.35 -1.80
CA SER A 444 25.73 15.41 -2.02
C SER A 444 26.29 15.51 -3.45
N LYS A 445 27.43 14.85 -3.72
CA LYS A 445 28.00 14.83 -5.07
C LYS A 445 27.21 13.87 -5.96
N GLU A 446 26.79 12.76 -5.37
CA GLU A 446 26.05 11.67 -6.00
C GLU A 446 24.68 12.16 -6.46
N GLU A 447 23.95 12.89 -5.61
CA GLU A 447 22.69 13.55 -5.97
C GLU A 447 22.88 14.43 -7.22
N ARG A 448 23.89 15.31 -7.24
CA ARG A 448 24.11 16.20 -8.39
C ARG A 448 24.40 15.44 -9.67
N GLN A 449 25.22 14.39 -9.60
CA GLN A 449 25.50 13.53 -10.75
C GLN A 449 24.23 12.87 -11.28
N VAL A 450 23.34 12.43 -10.39
CA VAL A 450 22.05 11.84 -10.74
C VAL A 450 21.13 12.87 -11.41
N TYR A 451 21.07 14.10 -10.90
CA TYR A 451 20.28 15.18 -11.49
C TYR A 451 20.81 15.61 -12.88
N GLU A 452 22.13 15.76 -13.02
CA GLU A 452 22.76 16.05 -14.32
C GLU A 452 22.47 14.95 -15.35
N LYS A 453 22.55 13.69 -14.93
CA LYS A 453 22.23 12.52 -15.76
C LYS A 453 20.74 12.48 -16.15
N ALA A 454 19.84 12.89 -15.26
CA ALA A 454 18.42 13.06 -15.54
C ALA A 454 18.11 14.26 -16.44
N GLN A 455 19.14 14.96 -16.97
CA GLN A 455 19.04 16.18 -17.78
C GLN A 455 18.31 17.33 -17.08
N HIS A 456 18.30 17.31 -15.75
CA HIS A 456 17.76 18.40 -14.95
C HIS A 456 18.73 19.56 -14.91
N HIS A 457 18.31 20.69 -15.49
CA HIS A 457 19.08 21.92 -15.40
C HIS A 457 18.67 22.65 -14.11
N ASN A 458 19.35 22.35 -13.03
CA ASN A 458 19.07 22.92 -11.71
C ASN A 458 19.40 24.42 -11.69
N LYS A 459 18.40 25.26 -12.01
CA LYS A 459 18.52 26.74 -12.01
C LYS A 459 18.53 27.31 -10.58
N LEU A 460 18.01 26.57 -9.59
CA LEU A 460 17.86 27.03 -8.20
C LEU A 460 19.19 26.99 -7.41
N LEU A 461 20.09 26.05 -7.72
CA LEU A 461 21.39 25.92 -7.06
C LEU A 461 22.39 27.05 -7.35
N GLN A 462 22.11 27.95 -8.31
CA GLN A 462 22.95 29.12 -8.59
C GLN A 462 22.70 30.31 -7.64
N LEU A 463 21.68 30.24 -6.79
CA LEU A 463 21.38 31.29 -5.82
C LEU A 463 22.20 31.05 -4.54
N GLY A 464 23.27 31.83 -4.38
CA GLY A 464 23.88 32.03 -3.06
C GLY A 464 22.88 32.64 -2.07
N LYS A 465 23.18 32.64 -0.78
CA LYS A 465 22.39 33.40 0.21
C LYS A 465 22.42 34.89 -0.15
N GLU A 466 21.44 35.34 -0.91
CA GLU A 466 21.34 36.74 -1.29
C GLU A 466 20.82 37.59 -0.11
N PRO A 467 21.29 38.83 0.04
CA PRO A 467 20.72 39.79 0.98
C PRO A 467 19.25 40.05 0.64
N GLY A 468 18.34 39.84 1.60
CA GLY A 468 16.90 39.96 1.36
C GLY A 468 16.07 39.82 2.63
N LEU A 469 14.76 40.07 2.52
CA LEU A 469 13.81 39.65 3.55
C LEU A 469 13.74 38.12 3.56
N HIS A 470 13.63 37.53 4.74
CA HIS A 470 13.49 36.08 4.91
C HIS A 470 12.25 35.82 5.75
N LEU A 471 11.43 34.87 5.33
CA LEU A 471 10.17 34.56 5.98
C LEU A 471 10.19 33.13 6.50
N LYS A 472 9.74 32.92 7.74
CA LYS A 472 9.61 31.58 8.34
C LYS A 472 8.35 31.50 9.17
N ILE A 473 7.55 30.45 8.95
CA ILE A 473 6.42 30.12 9.83
C ILE A 473 6.89 29.19 10.95
N LYS A 474 6.50 29.52 12.18
CA LYS A 474 6.64 28.74 13.40
C LYS A 474 5.25 28.31 13.84
N LEU A 475 5.06 27.00 13.94
CA LEU A 475 3.80 26.41 14.40
C LEU A 475 3.76 26.38 15.93
N ALA A 476 2.55 26.33 16.48
CA ALA A 476 2.35 26.10 17.90
C ALA A 476 2.67 24.65 18.28
N ASP A 477 2.99 24.44 19.56
CA ASP A 477 2.94 23.12 20.16
C ASP A 477 1.47 22.72 20.41
N ASN A 478 1.16 21.43 20.27
CA ASN A 478 -0.17 20.84 20.60
C ASN A 478 -1.37 21.49 19.88
N MET A 479 -1.43 21.36 18.55
CA MET A 479 -2.55 21.85 17.72
C MET A 479 -3.62 20.76 17.61
N ILE A 480 -4.41 20.57 18.67
CA ILE A 480 -5.41 19.50 18.76
C ILE A 480 -6.72 19.95 18.09
N VAL A 481 -7.38 19.06 17.35
CA VAL A 481 -8.71 19.36 16.77
C VAL A 481 -9.69 19.79 17.87
N GLY A 482 -10.37 20.93 17.68
CA GLY A 482 -11.28 21.50 18.69
C GLY A 482 -10.65 22.57 19.58
N SER A 483 -9.34 22.80 19.51
CA SER A 483 -8.65 23.84 20.29
C SER A 483 -8.40 25.11 19.48
N ASP A 484 -8.38 26.26 20.15
CA ASP A 484 -7.86 27.49 19.57
C ASP A 484 -6.34 27.51 19.74
N PHE A 485 -5.60 27.91 18.71
CA PHE A 485 -4.14 28.03 18.77
C PHE A 485 -3.64 29.20 17.91
N GLU A 486 -2.37 29.58 18.09
CA GLU A 486 -1.77 30.71 17.41
C GLU A 486 -0.47 30.30 16.71
N VAL A 487 -0.31 30.67 15.45
CA VAL A 487 0.91 30.44 14.66
C VAL A 487 1.63 31.75 14.40
N GLN A 488 2.95 31.70 14.25
CA GLN A 488 3.77 32.90 14.10
C GLN A 488 4.55 32.90 12.79
N ALA A 489 4.55 34.02 12.07
CA ALA A 489 5.49 34.29 11.00
C ALA A 489 6.62 35.19 11.53
N VAL A 490 7.86 34.82 11.24
CA VAL A 490 9.06 35.59 11.56
C VAL A 490 9.64 36.14 10.26
N ILE A 491 9.69 37.47 10.17
CA ILE A 491 10.27 38.22 9.06
C ILE A 491 11.65 38.71 9.50
N THR A 492 12.72 38.24 8.87
CA THR A 492 14.09 38.68 9.14
C THR A 492 14.60 39.55 7.99
N ASN A 493 15.15 40.72 8.29
CA ASN A 493 15.71 41.61 7.27
C ASN A 493 17.24 41.53 7.23
N ASN A 494 17.78 40.82 6.23
CA ASN A 494 19.21 40.72 6.00
C ASN A 494 19.75 41.81 5.04
N CYS A 495 18.96 42.84 4.72
CA CYS A 495 19.42 43.99 3.95
C CYS A 495 20.13 45.02 4.85
N MET A 496 20.94 45.89 4.24
CA MET A 496 21.62 47.01 4.91
C MET A 496 20.69 48.18 5.29
N TYR A 497 19.42 48.14 4.87
CA TYR A 497 18.44 49.21 5.09
C TYR A 497 17.15 48.63 5.67
N THR A 498 16.44 49.47 6.43
CA THR A 498 15.07 49.17 6.88
C THR A 498 14.16 48.93 5.67
N ARG A 499 13.31 47.90 5.77
CA ARG A 499 12.34 47.54 4.74
C ARG A 499 10.93 47.75 5.25
N ILE A 500 10.08 48.34 4.41
CA ILE A 500 8.64 48.49 4.68
C ILE A 500 7.92 47.60 3.68
N CYS A 501 7.26 46.55 4.17
CA CYS A 501 6.53 45.61 3.34
C CYS A 501 5.07 45.52 3.77
N THR A 502 4.20 45.16 2.83
CA THR A 502 2.85 44.69 3.16
C THR A 502 2.96 43.21 3.51
N PHE A 503 2.46 42.83 4.67
CA PHE A 503 2.45 41.46 5.16
C PHE A 503 1.04 40.89 5.08
N LEU A 504 0.90 39.71 4.52
CA LEU A 504 -0.33 38.92 4.43
C LEU A 504 -0.09 37.59 5.14
N PHE A 505 -1.02 37.17 5.99
CA PHE A 505 -0.94 35.89 6.68
C PHE A 505 -2.31 35.24 6.71
N PHE A 506 -2.45 34.14 6.00
CA PHE A 506 -3.72 33.47 5.82
C PHE A 506 -3.61 31.98 6.07
N ALA A 507 -4.75 31.40 6.40
CA ALA A 507 -4.93 29.98 6.63
C ALA A 507 -6.17 29.50 5.88
N LYS A 508 -6.03 28.38 5.18
CA LYS A 508 -7.11 27.72 4.46
C LYS A 508 -7.11 26.24 4.84
N ALA A 509 -8.30 25.65 4.93
CA ALA A 509 -8.40 24.20 4.98
C ALA A 509 -7.78 23.61 3.71
N VAL A 510 -7.15 22.45 3.80
CA VAL A 510 -6.52 21.81 2.65
C VAL A 510 -6.79 20.30 2.68
N GLY A 511 -7.05 19.71 1.52
CA GLY A 511 -7.08 18.26 1.37
C GLY A 511 -5.66 17.68 1.41
N TYR A 512 -5.53 16.38 1.64
CA TYR A 512 -4.21 15.75 1.65
C TYR A 512 -3.45 15.89 0.31
N ASN A 513 -4.19 15.94 -0.80
CA ASN A 513 -3.69 16.16 -2.16
C ASN A 513 -3.25 17.62 -2.44
N GLY A 514 -3.25 18.50 -1.42
CA GLY A 514 -2.82 19.90 -1.58
C GLY A 514 -3.90 20.85 -2.09
N LYS A 515 -5.11 20.36 -2.40
CA LYS A 515 -6.20 21.22 -2.86
C LYS A 515 -6.72 22.12 -1.73
N LEU A 516 -6.74 23.42 -1.99
CA LEU A 516 -7.23 24.44 -1.07
C LEU A 516 -8.76 24.46 -0.97
N GLY A 517 -9.26 24.54 0.26
CA GLY A 517 -10.66 24.76 0.61
C GLY A 517 -10.90 26.14 1.23
N ASP A 518 -11.89 26.22 2.13
CA ASP A 518 -12.33 27.48 2.72
C ASP A 518 -11.27 28.16 3.60
N SER A 519 -11.27 29.49 3.60
CA SER A 519 -10.43 30.29 4.49
C SER A 519 -10.88 30.17 5.94
N CYS A 520 -9.94 29.89 6.83
CA CYS A 520 -10.17 29.77 8.26
C CYS A 520 -9.41 30.81 9.11
N GLY A 521 -8.54 31.62 8.49
CA GLY A 521 -7.83 32.71 9.14
C GLY A 521 -7.22 33.68 8.13
N PHE A 522 -7.22 34.97 8.45
CA PHE A 522 -6.58 36.01 7.66
C PHE A 522 -6.19 37.20 8.56
N THR A 523 -4.99 37.72 8.39
CA THR A 523 -4.56 39.02 8.89
C THR A 523 -3.61 39.68 7.90
N SER A 524 -3.63 41.01 7.85
CA SER A 524 -2.69 41.80 7.04
C SER A 524 -2.22 43.02 7.82
N ASP A 525 -0.99 43.45 7.55
CA ASP A 525 -0.40 44.63 8.19
C ASP A 525 0.68 45.27 7.33
N LYS A 526 0.99 46.55 7.58
CA LYS A 526 2.18 47.20 7.05
C LYS A 526 3.30 47.07 8.07
N VAL A 527 4.37 46.39 7.67
CA VAL A 527 5.44 46.03 8.59
C VAL A 527 6.73 46.75 8.23
N GLU A 528 7.29 47.43 9.21
CA GLU A 528 8.65 47.97 9.15
C GLU A 528 9.61 46.99 9.84
N VAL A 529 10.61 46.50 9.09
CA VAL A 529 11.64 45.58 9.59
C VAL A 529 13.01 46.27 9.50
N PRO A 530 13.62 46.66 10.64
CA PRO A 530 14.94 47.28 10.67
C PRO A 530 16.03 46.42 10.04
N SER A 531 17.11 47.04 9.53
CA SER A 531 18.27 46.30 9.03
C SER A 531 18.86 45.38 10.12
N GLY A 532 19.07 44.11 9.78
CA GLY A 532 19.52 43.07 10.71
C GLY A 532 18.49 42.67 11.77
N GLY A 533 17.28 43.25 11.73
CA GLY A 533 16.22 43.00 12.70
C GLY A 533 15.27 41.88 12.30
N GLU A 534 14.43 41.47 13.26
CA GLU A 534 13.31 40.57 13.03
C GLU A 534 11.98 41.19 13.48
N LYS A 535 10.90 40.88 12.77
CA LYS A 535 9.52 41.15 13.20
C LYS A 535 8.74 39.85 13.27
N ARG A 536 7.86 39.75 14.26
CA ARG A 536 6.97 38.61 14.47
C ARG A 536 5.53 39.04 14.28
N MET A 537 4.81 38.26 13.50
CA MET A 537 3.39 38.45 13.22
C MET A 537 2.66 37.17 13.62
N SER A 538 1.51 37.29 14.26
CA SER A 538 0.75 36.11 14.69
C SER A 538 -0.58 36.00 13.95
N LEU A 539 -1.04 34.76 13.77
CA LEU A 539 -2.38 34.44 13.27
C LEU A 539 -3.04 33.48 14.26
N LYS A 540 -4.16 33.93 14.83
CA LYS A 540 -4.99 33.10 15.71
C LYS A 540 -5.95 32.27 14.87
N LEU A 541 -5.95 30.96 15.10
CA LEU A 541 -6.86 29.99 14.48
C LEU A 541 -7.85 29.51 15.52
N GLU A 542 -9.12 29.90 15.33
CA GLU A 542 -10.20 29.60 16.26
C GLU A 542 -11.03 28.43 15.72
N TYR A 543 -11.38 27.46 16.57
CA TYR A 543 -12.14 26.28 16.17
C TYR A 543 -13.47 26.64 15.51
N LYS A 544 -14.11 27.72 15.98
CA LYS A 544 -15.34 28.23 15.37
C LYS A 544 -15.20 28.59 13.88
N ARG A 545 -13.99 28.93 13.42
CA ARG A 545 -13.70 29.27 12.02
C ARG A 545 -13.23 28.06 11.22
N TYR A 546 -12.25 27.32 11.75
CA TYR A 546 -11.66 26.20 11.00
C TYR A 546 -12.49 24.91 11.10
N GLY A 547 -13.28 24.72 12.17
CA GLY A 547 -13.95 23.46 12.46
C GLY A 547 -14.93 23.00 11.38
N SER A 548 -15.63 23.93 10.72
CA SER A 548 -16.50 23.63 9.58
C SER A 548 -15.79 23.62 8.22
N ALA A 549 -14.57 24.16 8.16
CA ALA A 549 -13.79 24.29 6.92
C ALA A 549 -12.91 23.06 6.67
N ILE A 550 -12.37 22.45 7.73
CA ILE A 550 -11.44 21.31 7.63
C ILE A 550 -12.13 20.06 7.07
N THR A 551 -11.39 19.31 6.25
CA THR A 551 -11.79 17.99 5.77
C THR A 551 -11.50 16.92 6.84
N SER A 552 -11.84 15.66 6.54
CA SER A 552 -11.45 14.51 7.37
C SER A 552 -9.94 14.33 7.49
N ASP A 553 -9.14 14.91 6.58
CA ASP A 553 -7.67 14.88 6.65
C ASP A 553 -7.13 15.77 7.78
N ARG A 554 -7.95 16.72 8.27
CA ARG A 554 -7.62 17.64 9.37
C ARG A 554 -6.34 18.45 9.12
N LEU A 555 -6.19 18.90 7.88
CA LEU A 555 -5.05 19.71 7.45
C LEU A 555 -5.46 21.17 7.23
N ILE A 556 -4.57 22.08 7.61
CA ILE A 556 -4.70 23.53 7.37
C ILE A 556 -3.40 24.02 6.75
N GLN A 557 -3.45 24.58 5.54
CA GLN A 557 -2.30 25.28 4.97
C GLN A 557 -2.27 26.71 5.50
N VAL A 558 -1.12 27.11 6.02
CA VAL A 558 -0.87 28.48 6.45
C VAL A 558 0.22 29.08 5.56
N SER A 559 -0.08 30.25 5.01
CA SER A 559 0.78 30.94 4.05
C SER A 559 1.00 32.37 4.51
N ALA A 560 2.27 32.76 4.58
CA ALA A 560 2.71 34.10 4.90
C ALA A 560 3.39 34.69 3.67
N ILE A 561 3.03 35.92 3.30
CA ILE A 561 3.59 36.63 2.15
C ILE A 561 4.02 38.03 2.60
N THR A 562 5.22 38.47 2.19
CA THR A 562 5.65 39.87 2.29
C THR A 562 5.84 40.46 0.91
N ILE A 563 5.29 41.66 0.71
CA ILE A 563 5.33 42.41 -0.55
C ILE A 563 6.05 43.74 -0.30
N ASP A 564 7.26 43.89 -0.83
CA ASP A 564 7.96 45.19 -0.93
C ASP A 564 7.68 45.79 -2.31
N LYS A 565 6.69 46.69 -2.36
CA LYS A 565 6.27 47.37 -3.59
C LYS A 565 7.31 48.34 -4.14
N GLN A 566 8.31 48.78 -3.35
CA GLN A 566 9.30 49.75 -3.81
C GLN A 566 10.31 49.12 -4.77
N ILE A 567 10.62 47.84 -4.56
CA ILE A 567 11.58 47.08 -5.39
C ILE A 567 10.96 45.87 -6.08
N ILE A 568 9.63 45.72 -6.00
CA ILE A 568 8.87 44.60 -6.58
C ILE A 568 9.47 43.27 -6.10
N ASN A 569 9.64 43.15 -4.78
CA ASN A 569 10.22 41.97 -4.14
C ASN A 569 9.18 41.28 -3.27
N TYR A 570 9.03 39.97 -3.47
CA TYR A 570 8.04 39.13 -2.83
C TYR A 570 8.75 38.01 -2.09
N HIS A 571 8.30 37.70 -0.88
CA HIS A 571 8.78 36.52 -0.14
C HIS A 571 7.59 35.76 0.41
N LYS A 572 7.68 34.44 0.41
CA LYS A 572 6.63 33.56 0.91
C LYS A 572 7.20 32.49 1.81
N ALA A 573 6.40 32.07 2.77
CA ALA A 573 6.62 30.87 3.54
C ALA A 573 5.28 30.16 3.68
N GLU A 574 5.28 28.84 3.53
CA GLU A 574 4.10 28.01 3.75
C GLU A 574 4.41 26.87 4.69
N LYS A 575 3.39 26.47 5.46
CA LYS A 575 3.41 25.26 6.27
C LYS A 575 2.02 24.63 6.31
N THR A 576 1.97 23.31 6.22
CA THR A 576 0.75 22.54 6.49
C THR A 576 0.73 22.12 7.95
N ILE A 577 -0.35 22.50 8.64
CA ILE A 577 -0.66 22.07 10.00
C ILE A 577 -1.44 20.76 9.92
N VAL A 578 -0.97 19.75 10.65
CA VAL A 578 -1.72 18.52 10.93
C VAL A 578 -2.31 18.66 12.31
N LEU A 579 -3.65 18.68 12.42
CA LEU A 579 -4.30 18.75 13.73
C LEU A 579 -4.19 17.39 14.43
N ASP A 580 -3.80 17.42 15.70
CA ASP A 580 -3.72 16.22 16.53
C ASP A 580 -5.12 15.67 16.80
N GLU A 581 -5.27 14.36 16.59
CA GLU A 581 -6.49 13.61 16.82
C GLU A 581 -6.58 13.15 18.28
N PRO A 582 -7.80 12.97 18.83
CA PRO A 582 -7.95 12.28 20.11
C PRO A 582 -7.47 10.83 19.99
N GLU A 583 -6.93 10.30 21.09
CA GLU A 583 -6.48 8.91 21.17
C GLU A 583 -7.63 8.00 21.62
N ILE A 584 -7.69 6.80 21.03
CA ILE A 584 -8.53 5.72 21.54
C ILE A 584 -7.67 4.84 22.42
N GLN A 585 -8.00 4.81 23.71
CA GLN A 585 -7.41 3.88 24.66
C GLN A 585 -8.09 2.52 24.52
N ILE A 586 -7.30 1.48 24.31
CA ILE A 586 -7.76 0.09 24.18
C ILE A 586 -7.21 -0.71 25.36
N LYS A 587 -8.08 -1.34 26.12
CA LYS A 587 -7.71 -2.19 27.25
C LYS A 587 -8.34 -3.56 27.11
N LEU A 588 -7.49 -4.59 26.97
CA LEU A 588 -7.93 -5.98 26.95
C LEU A 588 -8.12 -6.48 28.39
N LEU A 589 -9.27 -7.08 28.67
CA LEU A 589 -9.58 -7.70 29.96
C LEU A 589 -9.34 -9.20 29.88
N GLY A 590 -8.30 -9.66 30.58
CA GLY A 590 -7.91 -11.08 30.60
C GLY A 590 -6.92 -11.44 29.50
N GLU A 591 -6.47 -12.69 29.52
CA GLU A 591 -5.58 -13.25 28.48
C GLU A 591 -6.40 -13.81 27.33
N ALA A 592 -6.00 -13.50 26.09
CA ALA A 592 -6.65 -14.07 24.92
C ALA A 592 -6.27 -15.55 24.75
N THR A 593 -7.27 -16.42 24.75
CA THR A 593 -7.11 -17.87 24.55
C THR A 593 -8.09 -18.33 23.48
N VAL A 594 -7.64 -19.22 22.60
CA VAL A 594 -8.49 -19.75 21.51
C VAL A 594 -9.79 -20.32 22.06
N ARG A 595 -10.92 -19.94 21.43
CA ARG A 595 -12.30 -20.33 21.77
C ARG A 595 -12.79 -19.86 23.14
N GLN A 596 -12.11 -18.89 23.77
CA GLN A 596 -12.57 -18.24 24.99
C GLN A 596 -12.89 -16.77 24.72
N SER A 597 -13.96 -16.27 25.33
CA SER A 597 -14.36 -14.87 25.17
C SER A 597 -13.36 -13.93 25.85
N VAL A 598 -13.02 -12.83 25.17
CA VAL A 598 -12.16 -11.75 25.62
C VAL A 598 -12.91 -10.44 25.46
N THR A 599 -12.80 -9.54 26.44
CA THR A 599 -13.42 -8.22 26.37
C THR A 599 -12.36 -7.15 26.08
N ALA A 600 -12.65 -6.26 25.13
CA ALA A 600 -11.92 -5.00 24.94
C ALA A 600 -12.75 -3.82 25.45
N GLU A 601 -12.20 -3.05 26.39
CA GLU A 601 -12.73 -1.74 26.79
C GLU A 601 -12.09 -0.64 25.94
N LEU A 602 -12.93 0.20 25.36
CA LEU A 602 -12.53 1.32 24.51
C LEU A 602 -12.91 2.64 25.19
N THR A 603 -12.01 3.61 25.16
CA THR A 603 -12.28 4.96 25.68
C THR A 603 -11.70 6.02 24.75
N LEU A 604 -12.48 7.05 24.43
CA LEU A 604 -12.04 8.24 23.69
C LEU A 604 -12.55 9.51 24.39
N LEU A 605 -11.66 10.48 24.60
CA LEU A 605 -12.03 11.78 25.16
C LEU A 605 -12.51 12.72 24.05
N ASN A 606 -13.70 13.32 24.18
CA ASN A 606 -14.17 14.35 23.25
C ASN A 606 -13.27 15.60 23.33
N PRO A 607 -12.46 15.91 22.30
CA PRO A 607 -11.57 17.06 22.34
C PRO A 607 -12.31 18.37 22.04
N LEU A 608 -13.47 18.31 21.39
CA LEU A 608 -14.23 19.45 20.88
C LEU A 608 -14.87 20.28 22.00
N PRO A 609 -15.09 21.58 21.77
CA PRO A 609 -15.80 22.46 22.70
C PRO A 609 -17.33 22.28 22.62
N GLU A 610 -17.81 21.32 21.84
CA GLU A 610 -19.21 21.05 21.57
C GLU A 610 -19.53 19.54 21.61
N PRO A 611 -20.79 19.14 21.84
CA PRO A 611 -21.15 17.72 21.90
C PRO A 611 -21.03 17.04 20.54
N MET A 612 -20.62 15.78 20.55
CA MET A 612 -20.65 14.87 19.39
C MET A 612 -21.91 14.02 19.42
N LYS A 613 -22.52 13.80 18.26
CA LYS A 613 -23.70 12.94 18.06
C LYS A 613 -23.36 11.78 17.14
N ASP A 614 -24.30 10.85 17.01
CA ASP A 614 -24.17 9.66 16.14
C ASP A 614 -22.84 8.91 16.36
N CYS A 615 -22.42 8.85 17.62
CA CYS A 615 -21.13 8.33 18.00
C CYS A 615 -21.14 6.79 17.93
N SER A 616 -20.07 6.20 17.42
CA SER A 616 -19.91 4.75 17.36
C SER A 616 -18.47 4.32 17.44
N PHE A 617 -18.23 3.19 18.10
CA PHE A 617 -17.00 2.41 17.96
C PHE A 617 -17.26 1.22 17.04
N THR A 618 -16.30 0.92 16.19
CA THR A 618 -16.26 -0.29 15.38
C THR A 618 -14.96 -1.03 15.64
N VAL A 619 -15.03 -2.34 15.88
CA VAL A 619 -13.85 -3.19 16.06
C VAL A 619 -13.82 -4.31 15.03
N GLU A 620 -12.63 -4.66 14.58
CA GLU A 620 -12.40 -5.73 13.62
C GLU A 620 -11.05 -6.42 13.89
N GLY A 621 -11.01 -7.73 13.71
CA GLY A 621 -9.75 -8.45 13.65
C GLY A 621 -9.91 -9.86 13.09
N ILE A 622 -9.09 -10.21 12.10
CA ILE A 622 -8.85 -11.56 11.60
C ILE A 622 -8.60 -12.52 12.76
N GLY A 623 -9.39 -13.58 12.80
CA GLY A 623 -9.32 -14.59 13.84
C GLY A 623 -9.75 -14.10 15.23
N LEU A 624 -10.30 -12.88 15.34
CA LEU A 624 -10.82 -12.29 16.59
C LEU A 624 -12.34 -12.05 16.51
N THR A 625 -12.82 -11.41 15.43
CA THR A 625 -14.22 -10.95 15.29
C THR A 625 -15.01 -11.71 14.22
N ASP A 626 -14.66 -12.98 13.96
CA ASP A 626 -15.34 -13.85 12.98
C ASP A 626 -15.45 -13.25 11.55
N GLY A 627 -14.44 -12.46 11.16
CA GLY A 627 -14.35 -11.86 9.83
C GLY A 627 -15.36 -10.73 9.55
N LYS A 628 -16.02 -10.19 10.58
CA LYS A 628 -16.93 -9.04 10.41
C LYS A 628 -16.61 -7.93 11.41
N PRO A 629 -16.79 -6.66 11.02
CA PRO A 629 -16.71 -5.55 11.95
C PRO A 629 -17.90 -5.58 12.92
N ILE A 630 -17.64 -5.33 14.20
CA ILE A 630 -18.65 -5.22 15.26
C ILE A 630 -18.76 -3.75 15.63
N THR A 631 -19.96 -3.17 15.52
CA THR A 631 -20.20 -1.75 15.81
C THR A 631 -21.10 -1.57 17.03
N ALA A 632 -20.68 -0.72 17.97
CA ALA A 632 -21.49 -0.26 19.09
C ALA A 632 -21.76 1.24 18.94
N ARG A 633 -23.05 1.61 18.89
CA ARG A 633 -23.47 3.02 18.97
C ARG A 633 -23.49 3.46 20.42
N ILE A 634 -23.04 4.68 20.66
CA ILE A 634 -23.05 5.31 21.97
C ILE A 634 -23.89 6.59 21.93
N GLU A 635 -24.38 7.02 23.08
CA GLU A 635 -25.12 8.27 23.22
C GLU A 635 -24.25 9.49 22.89
N ALA A 636 -24.89 10.65 22.74
CA ALA A 636 -24.19 11.89 22.47
C ALA A 636 -23.17 12.19 23.58
N VAL A 637 -21.94 12.53 23.18
CA VAL A 637 -20.81 12.74 24.10
C VAL A 637 -20.56 14.23 24.25
N GLY A 638 -20.76 14.75 25.47
CA GLY A 638 -20.57 16.17 25.77
C GLY A 638 -19.11 16.64 25.65
N PRO A 639 -18.86 17.97 25.64
CA PRO A 639 -17.50 18.51 25.65
C PRO A 639 -16.70 17.97 26.82
N LYS A 640 -15.45 17.52 26.57
CA LYS A 640 -14.54 16.95 27.58
C LYS A 640 -15.07 15.72 28.33
N GLN A 641 -16.12 15.08 27.83
CA GLN A 641 -16.58 13.78 28.33
C GLN A 641 -15.95 12.63 27.55
N GLU A 642 -16.01 11.43 28.14
CA GLU A 642 -15.47 10.21 27.55
C GLU A 642 -16.56 9.39 26.85
N ALA A 643 -16.30 9.03 25.60
CA ALA A 643 -16.97 7.96 24.87
C ALA A 643 -16.44 6.62 25.37
N LYS A 644 -17.32 5.67 25.75
CA LYS A 644 -16.92 4.34 26.23
C LYS A 644 -17.74 3.23 25.58
N ALA A 645 -17.08 2.13 25.26
CA ALA A 645 -17.73 0.91 24.78
C ALA A 645 -16.94 -0.32 25.23
N SER A 646 -17.62 -1.46 25.32
CA SER A 646 -17.03 -2.76 25.60
C SER A 646 -17.42 -3.75 24.51
N PHE A 647 -16.46 -4.49 23.98
CA PHE A 647 -16.67 -5.48 22.93
C PHE A 647 -16.17 -6.83 23.40
N ASP A 648 -17.06 -7.83 23.32
CA ASP A 648 -16.69 -9.22 23.55
C ASP A 648 -16.44 -9.90 22.20
N PHE A 649 -15.33 -10.61 22.10
CA PHE A 649 -14.96 -11.37 20.90
C PHE A 649 -14.31 -12.70 21.29
N ILE A 650 -14.28 -13.65 20.35
CA ILE A 650 -13.83 -15.02 20.60
C ILE A 650 -12.72 -15.35 19.60
N PRO A 651 -11.44 -15.40 20.03
CA PRO A 651 -10.35 -15.75 19.14
C PRO A 651 -10.49 -17.17 18.58
N THR A 652 -10.28 -17.35 17.27
CA THR A 652 -10.45 -18.63 16.58
C THR A 652 -9.13 -19.34 16.26
N SER A 653 -8.00 -18.62 16.26
CA SER A 653 -6.67 -19.15 15.94
C SER A 653 -5.60 -18.70 16.95
N VAL A 654 -4.58 -19.54 17.15
CA VAL A 654 -3.42 -19.24 18.01
C VAL A 654 -2.46 -18.31 17.26
N GLY A 655 -1.78 -17.44 17.99
CA GLY A 655 -0.71 -16.59 17.47
C GLY A 655 -0.99 -15.11 17.71
N THR A 656 -0.26 -14.27 16.99
CA THR A 656 -0.45 -12.82 17.07
C THR A 656 -1.46 -12.38 16.03
N SER A 657 -2.53 -11.72 16.48
CA SER A 657 -3.46 -10.97 15.64
C SER A 657 -3.49 -9.50 16.08
N VAL A 658 -4.25 -8.67 15.37
CA VAL A 658 -4.41 -7.24 15.65
C VAL A 658 -5.89 -6.94 15.79
N LEU A 659 -6.28 -6.26 16.87
CA LEU A 659 -7.61 -5.69 17.00
C LEU A 659 -7.57 -4.25 16.51
N LEU A 660 -8.23 -3.99 15.39
CA LEU A 660 -8.45 -2.66 14.83
C LEU A 660 -9.64 -2.01 15.49
N VAL A 661 -9.53 -0.71 15.77
CA VAL A 661 -10.59 0.07 16.38
C VAL A 661 -10.74 1.37 15.63
N ASN A 662 -11.98 1.69 15.25
CA ASN A 662 -12.37 2.95 14.65
C ASN A 662 -13.45 3.64 15.49
N PHE A 663 -13.39 4.97 15.59
CA PHE A 663 -14.42 5.80 16.18
C PHE A 663 -14.91 6.83 15.17
N ASP A 664 -16.24 6.93 15.05
CA ASP A 664 -16.95 7.89 14.20
C ASP A 664 -18.04 8.63 14.98
N SER A 665 -18.37 9.82 14.50
CA SER A 665 -19.44 10.70 14.96
C SER A 665 -19.87 11.65 13.84
N ASP A 666 -20.82 12.53 14.12
CA ASP A 666 -21.22 13.61 13.22
C ASP A 666 -20.08 14.60 12.89
N LYS A 667 -19.12 14.79 13.81
CA LYS A 667 -18.06 15.83 13.72
C LYS A 667 -16.64 15.29 13.64
N LEU A 668 -16.36 14.17 14.31
CA LEU A 668 -15.08 13.47 14.25
C LEU A 668 -15.28 12.13 13.56
N LYS A 669 -14.56 11.92 12.47
CA LYS A 669 -14.59 10.68 11.70
C LYS A 669 -13.20 10.08 11.58
N ASN A 670 -13.16 8.76 11.45
CA ASN A 670 -11.97 7.99 11.15
C ASN A 670 -10.85 8.20 12.19
N ILE A 671 -11.21 8.14 13.47
CA ILE A 671 -10.23 8.07 14.56
C ILE A 671 -9.90 6.60 14.76
N MET A 672 -8.70 6.20 14.35
CA MET A 672 -8.28 4.80 14.36
C MET A 672 -7.18 4.54 15.38
N SER A 673 -7.24 3.36 15.97
CA SER A 673 -6.21 2.80 16.86
C SER A 673 -6.16 1.28 16.66
N SER A 674 -5.13 0.64 17.19
CA SER A 674 -5.02 -0.82 17.16
C SER A 674 -4.20 -1.34 18.33
N ILE A 675 -4.41 -2.61 18.67
CA ILE A 675 -3.60 -3.32 19.66
C ILE A 675 -3.26 -4.73 19.17
N ASN A 676 -2.04 -5.17 19.43
CA ASN A 676 -1.66 -6.56 19.19
C ASN A 676 -2.32 -7.46 20.24
N VAL A 677 -2.97 -8.52 19.77
CA VAL A 677 -3.59 -9.56 20.60
C VAL A 677 -2.81 -10.86 20.41
N VAL A 678 -2.12 -11.31 21.46
CA VAL A 678 -1.43 -12.60 21.46
C VAL A 678 -2.39 -13.65 21.99
N VAL A 679 -2.87 -14.52 21.12
CA VAL A 679 -3.82 -15.59 21.43
C VAL A 679 -3.06 -16.88 21.77
N LYS A 680 -3.31 -17.42 22.96
CA LYS A 680 -2.71 -18.66 23.46
C LYS A 680 -3.56 -19.89 23.15
N GLN A 681 -2.92 -21.06 23.13
CA GLN A 681 -3.62 -22.35 23.09
C GLN A 681 -4.42 -22.58 24.38
N SER A 682 -5.63 -23.14 24.28
CA SER A 682 -6.42 -23.51 25.46
C SER A 682 -5.75 -24.64 26.24
N ALA A 683 -5.57 -24.45 27.55
CA ALA A 683 -5.05 -25.46 28.47
C ALA A 683 -6.14 -26.48 28.87
N SER A 684 -6.51 -27.38 27.96
CA SER A 684 -7.32 -28.60 28.20
C SER A 684 -7.47 -29.35 26.87
N THR A 685 -6.96 -30.55 26.62
CA THR A 685 -6.82 -31.77 27.43
C THR A 685 -5.59 -32.59 27.01
N GLU A 686 -4.58 -32.71 27.88
CA GLU A 686 -3.83 -33.96 28.00
C GLU A 686 -4.75 -34.92 28.76
N VAL A 687 -5.50 -35.76 28.03
CA VAL A 687 -6.05 -36.96 28.64
C VAL A 687 -4.87 -37.90 28.82
N ASN A 688 -4.47 -38.09 30.07
CA ASN A 688 -3.61 -39.18 30.50
C ASN A 688 -4.15 -40.51 29.95
N THR A 689 -3.58 -41.00 28.85
CA THR A 689 -3.60 -42.44 28.55
C THR A 689 -2.42 -43.07 29.28
N VAL A 690 -2.71 -43.60 30.47
CA VAL A 690 -1.92 -44.68 31.10
C VAL A 690 -2.26 -45.99 30.42
#